data_AF-A0A2Y9L352-F1
#
_entry.id   AF-A0A2Y9L352-F1
#
_cell.length_a   1.000
_cell.length_b   1.000
_cell.length_c   1.000
_cell.angle_alpha   90.00
_cell.angle_beta   90.00
_cell.angle_gamma   90.00
#
_symmetry.space_group_name_H-M   'P 1'
#
loop_
_entity.id
_entity.type
_entity.pdbx_description
1 polymer ?
#
loop_
_entity_poly.entity_id
_entity_poly.type
_entity_poly.pdbx_seq_one_letter_code
_entity_poly.pdbx_strand_id
1 'polypeptide(L)'
;MLCPRPEAVMLLGALLIASLDPAGGQDSFPLSWEVQRYDGWFNNLRHHERGAAGSRLQRLVPANYADGVYQALGEPLLPNPRRLSDAAMRGAAGQPSRRNRTVLGVFFGYHVLSDLVSVETPGCPAEFLNIHIPPGDPVFDPDRRGDVVLPFQRSRWDPETGRSPSNPRDLTNDVTGWLDGSAIYGSSHVLLFNSDEERSIFVKHLRDFCAQWALGLDVAEMREKELFRRAVTKPQRGRILEIFFRHLFAQVLDIDQADAGTLPLDSSQKVREALTCELSRAEFAESLGLKPQDMFVESMFSLADKDGNGYLSFREFLDILVVFMKGSPEDKSRLMFTMYDLDANGFLSKDEFFTMMRSFIEISNNCLSKAQLTEVVESMFRESGFQDKEELTWEDFHFMLRDHDSELRGTQLCVRGGGVLSFFTSGVGDIFKPNISCRVSFITRTPGERSCSQKLELPPSEASELGGPGLKKRFGKKVAGSTPRLYTEALKEKMQRGLLAQKLRQYKRFVENYRRHVVCVAVFSAICVGLFAERAYYYAFASPPSGIAETTFVGIILSRGTAASISFMFSYILLTMCRNLITFLRETFLHRYVPFDAAVDFHRWIAMAAVVLAILHSAGHAVNVFIFSVSPLSLLACVFPNVFVNDGSQLPQKFYWWFFQTVPGMTGVLLLLVLAIMYVFASHHFRRCSFRGFWLTHHLYILLYVLIIIHGSFGLIQLPRFHIYFLVPALIYVGDKLVSLSRKKVEISVVKAELLPSGVTHLQFQRPQGFEYKSGQWVRIACLALGTTEYHPFTLTSAPHEDTLSLHIRAAGPWTIRLREIYSPPTGDGCAKYPKLYLDGPFGEGHQEWHKFEVSVLVGGGIGVTPFASILKDLVFKSSLGSQMLCKKIYFIWVTRTQRQFEWLADIIREVEENDCQDLVSVHIYITQLAEKFDLRTTMLYICERHFQKVLNRSLFTGLRSITHFGRPPFERFFKSLQEVHPQVPKIGVFSCGPPGMTKNVEKACQLINRQDQAHFVHHYENF
;
A
#
# COMPACT_ATOMS: atom_id res chain seq x y z
N MET A 1 17.97 -50.05 -33.89
CA MET A 1 18.91 -50.34 -32.79
C MET A 1 18.95 -49.14 -31.86
N LEU A 2 18.59 -49.42 -30.61
CA LEU A 2 18.90 -48.75 -29.34
C LEU A 2 19.27 -47.26 -29.42
N CYS A 3 18.37 -46.36 -29.03
CA CYS A 3 18.11 -45.90 -27.65
C CYS A 3 19.19 -44.98 -27.05
N PRO A 4 18.75 -44.01 -26.22
CA PRO A 4 19.47 -42.78 -25.88
C PRO A 4 19.84 -42.74 -24.38
N ARG A 5 20.19 -41.52 -23.90
CA ARG A 5 20.25 -41.05 -22.49
C ARG A 5 21.56 -41.39 -21.73
N PRO A 6 21.80 -40.85 -20.51
CA PRO A 6 21.05 -39.85 -19.72
C PRO A 6 21.90 -38.75 -19.04
N GLU A 7 21.13 -37.88 -18.38
CA GLU A 7 21.42 -36.89 -17.36
C GLU A 7 22.31 -37.36 -16.18
N ALA A 8 23.04 -36.38 -15.63
CA ALA A 8 23.23 -36.07 -14.21
C ALA A 8 23.31 -37.20 -13.16
N VAL A 9 24.49 -37.37 -12.54
CA VAL A 9 24.72 -37.58 -11.08
C VAL A 9 26.19 -37.14 -10.83
N MET A 10 26.48 -35.97 -10.25
CA MET A 10 26.63 -35.69 -8.81
C MET A 10 27.82 -36.40 -8.10
N LEU A 11 28.68 -35.55 -7.51
CA LEU A 11 29.51 -35.72 -6.31
C LEU A 11 30.99 -36.18 -6.42
N LEU A 12 31.84 -35.26 -5.93
CA LEU A 12 32.96 -35.42 -4.96
C LEU A 12 34.41 -35.63 -5.44
N GLY A 13 35.29 -34.75 -4.95
CA GLY A 13 36.76 -34.89 -4.91
C GLY A 13 37.48 -33.65 -5.46
N ALA A 14 37.46 -32.49 -4.80
CA ALA A 14 38.42 -32.15 -3.74
C ALA A 14 39.85 -32.67 -4.00
N LEU A 15 40.69 -31.84 -4.65
CA LEU A 15 42.12 -31.60 -4.34
C LEU A 15 42.79 -30.86 -5.51
N LEU A 16 43.70 -29.94 -5.16
CA LEU A 16 44.47 -29.03 -6.04
C LEU A 16 43.62 -27.81 -6.42
N ILE A 17 43.71 -26.68 -5.73
CA ILE A 17 44.90 -25.82 -5.71
C ILE A 17 45.13 -25.30 -4.28
N ALA A 18 46.32 -25.62 -3.77
CA ALA A 18 46.85 -25.08 -2.55
C ALA A 18 47.50 -23.70 -2.84
N SER A 19 47.16 -22.75 -1.97
CA SER A 19 48.05 -21.78 -1.33
C SER A 19 48.98 -20.92 -2.20
N LEU A 20 48.60 -19.64 -2.30
CA LEU A 20 49.53 -18.53 -2.06
C LEU A 20 48.82 -17.54 -1.12
N ASP A 21 49.29 -17.50 0.12
CA ASP A 21 49.12 -16.40 1.07
C ASP A 21 49.78 -15.13 0.50
N PRO A 22 49.33 -13.92 0.90
CA PRO A 22 49.95 -13.33 2.10
C PRO A 22 48.97 -12.63 3.04
N ALA A 23 49.15 -12.90 4.33
CA ALA A 23 48.95 -11.92 5.38
C ALA A 23 50.07 -10.85 5.31
N GLY A 24 49.72 -9.58 5.50
CA GLY A 24 50.71 -8.50 5.63
C GLY A 24 50.08 -7.14 5.37
N GLY A 25 50.06 -6.28 6.38
CA GLY A 25 49.35 -5.01 6.39
C GLY A 25 49.97 -3.91 5.53
N GLN A 26 49.24 -2.78 5.53
CA GLN A 26 49.66 -1.42 5.16
C GLN A 26 50.55 -1.28 3.93
N ASP A 27 49.94 -0.84 2.83
CA ASP A 27 50.49 0.20 1.96
C ASP A 27 49.35 0.81 1.15
N SER A 28 48.57 1.68 1.80
CA SER A 28 47.95 2.78 1.07
C SER A 28 49.10 3.56 0.46
N PHE A 29 49.28 3.50 -0.86
CA PHE A 29 50.18 4.42 -1.56
C PHE A 29 49.96 5.82 -0.98
N PRO A 30 50.98 6.48 -0.39
CA PRO A 30 50.84 7.87 -0.03
C PRO A 30 50.63 8.58 -1.35
N LEU A 31 49.46 9.18 -1.55
CA LEU A 31 49.36 10.25 -2.53
C LEU A 31 50.49 11.22 -2.18
N SER A 32 51.48 11.35 -3.06
CA SER A 32 52.65 12.23 -2.85
C SER A 32 52.28 13.73 -2.93
N TRP A 33 50.99 14.02 -3.11
CA TRP A 33 50.41 15.34 -3.23
C TRP A 33 49.05 15.35 -2.50
N GLU A 34 48.83 16.39 -1.68
CA GLU A 34 47.56 16.61 -1.00
C GLU A 34 46.49 17.13 -2.00
N VAL A 35 45.29 16.55 -1.93
CA VAL A 35 44.15 16.94 -2.78
C VAL A 35 43.46 18.15 -2.14
N GLN A 36 43.16 19.18 -2.94
CA GLN A 36 42.34 20.32 -2.50
C GLN A 36 41.00 19.82 -1.95
N ARG A 37 40.63 20.33 -0.77
CA ARG A 37 39.39 19.94 -0.10
C ARG A 37 38.26 20.91 -0.46
N TYR A 38 37.04 20.40 -0.47
CA TYR A 38 35.85 21.21 -0.77
C TYR A 38 35.62 22.32 0.27
N ASP A 39 36.08 22.13 1.49
CA ASP A 39 36.08 23.17 2.53
C ASP A 39 37.02 24.35 2.21
N GLY A 40 37.79 24.33 1.12
CA GLY A 40 38.73 25.38 0.73
C GLY A 40 40.10 25.28 1.39
N TRP A 41 40.33 24.25 2.21
CA TRP A 41 41.63 23.97 2.81
C TRP A 41 42.64 23.55 1.73
N PHE A 42 43.84 24.15 1.78
CA PHE A 42 44.94 23.98 0.83
C PHE A 42 44.77 24.70 -0.53
N ASN A 43 43.77 25.56 -0.69
CA ASN A 43 43.60 26.36 -1.92
C ASN A 43 44.71 27.40 -2.13
N ASN A 44 45.31 27.89 -1.05
CA ASN A 44 46.48 28.75 -1.09
C ASN A 44 47.73 27.98 -0.66
N LEU A 45 48.63 27.70 -1.61
CA LEU A 45 49.84 26.87 -1.42
C LEU A 45 50.86 27.40 -0.40
N ARG A 46 50.76 28.66 0.03
CA ARG A 46 51.64 29.23 1.07
C ARG A 46 50.97 29.28 2.44
N HIS A 47 49.66 29.44 2.47
CA HIS A 47 48.88 29.56 3.69
C HIS A 47 47.60 28.74 3.53
N HIS A 48 47.69 27.45 3.82
CA HIS A 48 46.66 26.46 3.46
C HIS A 48 45.28 26.76 4.04
N GLU A 49 45.20 27.51 5.14
CA GLU A 49 43.93 27.87 5.78
C GLU A 49 43.20 29.05 5.10
N ARG A 50 43.87 29.82 4.23
CA ARG A 50 43.25 31.03 3.65
C ARG A 50 42.15 30.66 2.65
N GLY A 51 40.93 31.12 2.94
CA GLY A 51 39.73 30.85 2.13
C GLY A 51 39.07 29.51 2.45
N ALA A 52 39.53 28.83 3.50
CA ALA A 52 38.87 27.64 4.01
C ALA A 52 37.64 28.03 4.87
N ALA A 53 36.58 27.23 4.82
CA ALA A 53 35.44 27.34 5.72
C ALA A 53 35.90 27.07 7.17
N GLY A 54 35.43 27.88 8.11
CA GLY A 54 35.87 27.88 9.51
C GLY A 54 37.17 28.63 9.79
N SER A 55 37.87 29.16 8.78
CA SER A 55 39.09 29.97 8.95
C SER A 55 38.79 31.47 9.10
N ARG A 56 39.76 32.28 9.55
CA ARG A 56 39.59 33.75 9.62
C ARG A 56 39.60 34.39 8.23
N LEU A 57 38.70 35.34 7.99
CA LEU A 57 38.74 36.16 6.77
C LEU A 57 40.02 36.99 6.72
N GLN A 58 40.65 37.07 5.55
CA GLN A 58 41.88 37.83 5.41
C GLN A 58 41.59 39.33 5.47
N ARG A 59 41.99 39.96 6.58
CA ARG A 59 41.91 41.40 6.77
C ARG A 59 43.06 42.12 6.04
N LEU A 60 42.74 42.83 4.96
CA LEU A 60 43.72 43.62 4.18
C LEU A 60 43.92 45.05 4.72
N VAL A 61 43.00 45.53 5.55
CA VAL A 61 42.99 46.89 6.10
C VAL A 61 42.86 46.81 7.63
N PRO A 62 43.58 47.63 8.43
CA PRO A 62 43.49 47.61 9.89
C PRO A 62 42.04 47.73 10.39
N ALA A 63 41.73 47.08 11.51
CA ALA A 63 40.41 47.20 12.12
C ALA A 63 40.17 48.63 12.62
N ASN A 64 38.98 49.17 12.34
CA ASN A 64 38.61 50.54 12.69
C ASN A 64 37.44 50.53 13.69
N TYR A 65 37.67 49.93 14.85
CA TYR A 65 36.73 49.97 15.98
C TYR A 65 36.99 51.21 16.83
N ALA A 66 35.95 51.76 17.47
CA ALA A 66 36.03 52.98 18.28
C ALA A 66 36.98 52.83 19.48
N ASP A 67 36.99 51.64 20.09
CA ASP A 67 37.88 51.23 21.18
C ASP A 67 39.15 50.51 20.70
N GLY A 68 39.31 50.36 19.38
CA GLY A 68 40.35 49.55 18.76
C GLY A 68 40.16 48.04 18.92
N VAL A 69 39.08 47.56 19.54
CA VAL A 69 38.88 46.14 19.87
C VAL A 69 37.64 45.55 19.21
N TYR A 70 36.43 46.05 19.51
CA TYR A 70 35.19 45.49 18.93
C TYR A 70 34.01 46.47 18.90
N GLN A 71 34.11 47.66 19.51
CA GLN A 71 33.03 48.64 19.56
C GLN A 71 32.91 49.38 18.22
N ALA A 72 31.70 49.44 17.66
CA ALA A 72 31.50 50.14 16.38
C ALA A 72 31.62 51.66 16.55
N LEU A 73 32.13 52.32 15.51
CA LEU A 73 32.13 53.79 15.41
C LEU A 73 30.70 54.29 15.13
N GLY A 74 30.23 55.23 15.94
CA GLY A 74 28.93 55.89 15.79
C GLY A 74 29.03 57.39 15.50
N GLU A 75 27.89 58.08 15.54
CA GLU A 75 27.86 59.55 15.46
C GLU A 75 28.62 60.17 16.65
N PRO A 76 29.35 61.29 16.46
CA PRO A 76 29.43 62.11 15.24
C PRO A 76 30.52 61.69 14.24
N LEU A 77 31.32 60.66 14.53
CA LEU A 77 32.46 60.25 13.70
C LEU A 77 32.03 59.60 12.37
N LEU A 78 30.95 58.81 12.40
CA LEU A 78 30.30 58.26 11.21
C LEU A 78 28.82 58.69 11.17
N PRO A 79 28.28 59.02 9.98
CA PRO A 79 26.88 59.40 9.86
C PRO A 79 25.94 58.22 10.14
N ASN A 80 24.75 58.52 10.66
CA ASN A 80 23.71 57.51 10.88
C ASN A 80 23.35 56.73 9.57
N PRO A 81 23.35 55.38 9.58
CA PRO A 81 23.05 54.58 8.40
C PRO A 81 21.70 54.86 7.74
N ARG A 82 20.65 55.19 8.52
CA ARG A 82 19.33 55.52 7.97
C ARG A 82 19.35 56.82 7.16
N ARG A 83 20.10 57.84 7.62
CA ARG A 83 20.27 59.10 6.86
C ARG A 83 20.96 58.86 5.52
N LEU A 84 21.95 57.97 5.50
CA LEU A 84 22.62 57.57 4.27
C LEU A 84 21.69 56.82 3.32
N SER A 85 20.90 55.87 3.85
CA SER A 85 19.89 55.13 3.08
C SER A 85 18.87 56.08 2.45
N ASP A 86 18.31 57.01 3.22
CA ASP A 86 17.37 58.01 2.72
C ASP A 86 18.01 58.94 1.69
N ALA A 87 19.27 59.35 1.87
CA ALA A 87 19.96 60.17 0.89
C ALA A 87 20.23 59.41 -0.42
N ALA A 88 20.62 58.13 -0.34
CA ALA A 88 20.93 57.29 -1.48
C ALA A 88 19.69 56.88 -2.27
N MET A 89 18.57 56.64 -1.58
CA MET A 89 17.30 56.21 -2.17
C MET A 89 16.38 57.39 -2.53
N ARG A 90 16.80 58.64 -2.30
CA ARG A 90 16.05 59.84 -2.68
C ARG A 90 16.05 60.03 -4.20
N GLY A 91 14.92 59.83 -4.85
CA GLY A 91 14.75 60.11 -6.27
C GLY A 91 13.52 59.43 -6.87
N ALA A 92 13.21 59.74 -8.12
CA ALA A 92 12.18 59.02 -8.87
C ALA A 92 12.72 57.65 -9.32
N ALA A 93 11.94 56.59 -9.09
CA ALA A 93 12.28 55.25 -9.56
C ALA A 93 12.37 55.20 -11.10
N GLY A 94 13.23 54.32 -11.63
CA GLY A 94 13.34 54.08 -13.08
C GLY A 94 14.31 55.00 -13.85
N GLN A 95 15.10 55.83 -13.16
CA GLN A 95 16.14 56.60 -13.84
C GLN A 95 17.32 55.71 -14.28
N PRO A 96 17.84 55.88 -15.51
CA PRO A 96 18.99 55.12 -15.99
C PRO A 96 20.27 55.52 -15.22
N SER A 97 21.11 54.53 -14.93
CA SER A 97 22.42 54.77 -14.31
C SER A 97 23.27 55.66 -15.22
N ARG A 98 23.79 56.79 -14.71
CA ARG A 98 24.76 57.66 -15.41
C ARG A 98 26.01 56.95 -15.90
N ARG A 99 26.36 55.77 -15.33
CA ARG A 99 27.49 54.93 -15.75
C ARG A 99 27.10 53.71 -16.60
N ASN A 100 25.92 53.69 -17.22
CA ASN A 100 25.40 52.54 -18.00
C ASN A 100 25.43 51.19 -17.26
N ARG A 101 25.29 51.18 -15.93
CA ARG A 101 25.19 49.94 -15.14
C ARG A 101 23.74 49.48 -15.08
N THR A 102 23.53 48.19 -15.25
CA THR A 102 22.21 47.57 -15.07
C THR A 102 22.00 47.22 -13.60
N VAL A 103 20.73 47.20 -13.18
CA VAL A 103 20.32 46.74 -11.85
C VAL A 103 20.78 45.29 -11.59
N LEU A 104 20.89 44.48 -12.65
CA LEU A 104 21.43 43.12 -12.59
C LEU A 104 22.85 43.06 -12.01
N GLY A 105 23.71 44.05 -12.31
CA GLY A 105 25.06 44.09 -11.74
C GLY A 105 25.09 44.30 -10.22
N VAL A 106 24.06 44.95 -9.66
CA VAL A 106 23.89 45.13 -8.22
C VAL A 106 23.44 43.82 -7.57
N PHE A 107 22.42 43.17 -8.14
CA PHE A 107 21.94 41.87 -7.65
C PHE A 107 22.98 40.75 -7.78
N PHE A 108 23.72 40.71 -8.89
CA PHE A 108 24.81 39.75 -9.05
C PHE A 108 25.94 40.01 -8.05
N GLY A 109 26.29 41.29 -7.82
CA GLY A 109 27.27 41.65 -6.79
C GLY A 109 26.81 41.24 -5.39
N TYR A 110 25.52 41.38 -5.08
CA TYR A 110 24.93 40.89 -3.83
C TYR A 110 25.02 39.37 -3.70
N HIS A 111 24.65 38.63 -4.75
CA HIS A 111 24.75 37.17 -4.77
C HIS A 111 26.18 36.70 -4.54
N VAL A 112 27.16 37.28 -5.26
CA VAL A 112 28.59 36.99 -5.08
C VAL A 112 29.06 37.31 -3.65
N LEU A 113 28.60 38.41 -3.06
CA LEU A 113 28.96 38.77 -1.69
C LEU A 113 28.36 37.78 -0.67
N SER A 114 27.09 37.42 -0.83
CA SER A 114 26.37 36.48 0.04
C SER A 114 27.00 35.09 0.02
N ASP A 115 27.45 34.64 -1.16
CA ASP A 115 28.09 33.33 -1.34
C ASP A 115 29.53 33.31 -0.82
N LEU A 116 30.28 34.40 -1.00
CA LEU A 116 31.68 34.45 -0.53
C LEU A 116 31.80 34.73 0.96
N VAL A 117 30.83 35.47 1.50
CA VAL A 117 30.85 35.94 2.87
C VAL A 117 29.43 35.79 3.37
N SER A 118 29.10 34.65 3.98
CA SER A 118 27.82 34.47 4.66
C SER A 118 27.80 35.32 5.94
N VAL A 119 27.66 36.64 5.77
CA VAL A 119 27.64 37.64 6.85
C VAL A 119 26.25 37.74 7.49
N GLU A 120 25.27 37.05 6.91
CA GLU A 120 23.89 37.03 7.38
C GLU A 120 23.69 36.11 8.59
N THR A 121 24.65 35.23 8.90
CA THR A 121 24.56 34.35 10.07
C THR A 121 24.68 35.16 11.37
N PRO A 122 23.63 35.17 12.21
CA PRO A 122 23.67 35.91 13.45
C PRO A 122 24.70 35.31 14.42
N GLY A 123 25.49 36.17 15.07
CA GLY A 123 26.45 35.72 16.07
C GLY A 123 25.77 35.22 17.35
N CYS A 124 26.41 34.25 18.01
CA CYS A 124 26.02 33.75 19.34
C CYS A 124 27.12 34.07 20.36
N PRO A 125 26.83 34.78 21.47
CA PRO A 125 25.54 35.33 21.87
C PRO A 125 25.04 36.45 20.95
N ALA A 126 23.73 36.65 20.89
CA ALA A 126 23.11 37.69 20.07
C ALA A 126 23.51 39.09 20.56
N GLU A 127 24.19 39.85 19.69
CA GLU A 127 24.55 41.24 19.95
C GLU A 127 23.90 42.14 18.90
N PHE A 128 23.20 43.19 19.34
CA PHE A 128 22.53 44.13 18.46
C PHE A 128 23.27 45.46 18.40
N LEU A 129 23.53 45.93 17.19
CA LEU A 129 23.95 47.30 16.89
C LEU A 129 22.74 48.10 16.42
N ASN A 130 21.91 48.50 17.36
CA ASN A 130 20.69 49.25 17.13
C ASN A 130 20.90 50.53 16.32
N ILE A 131 20.18 50.68 15.21
CA ILE A 131 20.19 51.87 14.35
C ILE A 131 19.06 52.79 14.81
N HIS A 132 19.42 53.91 15.44
CA HIS A 132 18.44 54.92 15.85
C HIS A 132 17.85 55.63 14.63
N ILE A 133 16.52 55.70 14.55
CA ILE A 133 15.82 56.41 13.48
C ILE A 133 15.86 57.92 13.77
N PRO A 134 16.30 58.76 12.82
CA PRO A 134 16.24 60.21 12.99
C PRO A 134 14.78 60.69 13.17
N PRO A 135 14.51 61.65 14.07
CA PRO A 135 13.15 62.15 14.28
C PRO A 135 12.56 62.73 12.99
N GLY A 136 11.34 62.31 12.63
CA GLY A 136 10.66 62.76 11.40
C GLY A 136 11.06 62.00 10.14
N ASP A 137 11.59 60.80 10.29
CA ASP A 137 11.74 59.84 9.19
C ASP A 137 10.37 59.57 8.55
N PRO A 138 10.23 59.71 7.22
CA PRO A 138 8.93 59.63 6.55
C PRO A 138 8.29 58.23 6.61
N VAL A 139 9.07 57.18 6.92
CA VAL A 139 8.62 55.79 6.92
C VAL A 139 8.49 55.25 8.34
N PHE A 140 9.54 55.37 9.14
CA PHE A 140 9.62 54.70 10.44
C PHE A 140 9.23 55.59 11.62
N ASP A 141 9.33 56.92 11.50
CA ASP A 141 8.93 57.88 12.53
C ASP A 141 8.21 59.11 11.94
N PRO A 142 7.07 58.92 11.24
CA PRO A 142 6.32 60.02 10.61
C PRO A 142 5.78 61.01 11.64
N ASP A 143 5.52 60.55 12.86
CA ASP A 143 4.96 61.33 13.97
C ASP A 143 6.04 62.09 14.77
N ARG A 144 7.33 61.97 14.43
CA ARG A 144 8.47 62.62 15.10
C ARG A 144 8.61 62.26 16.59
N ARG A 145 8.35 61.01 16.97
CA ARG A 145 8.48 60.50 18.34
C ARG A 145 9.93 60.38 18.78
N GLY A 146 10.86 60.09 17.85
CA GLY A 146 12.30 60.04 18.11
C GLY A 146 12.79 58.86 18.97
N ASP A 147 11.94 57.89 19.27
CA ASP A 147 12.23 56.70 20.08
C ASP A 147 12.35 55.40 19.25
N VAL A 148 12.15 55.48 17.93
CA VAL A 148 12.16 54.32 17.03
C VAL A 148 13.60 53.86 16.77
N VAL A 149 13.81 52.56 16.89
CA VAL A 149 15.11 51.91 16.69
C VAL A 149 14.92 50.71 15.76
N LEU A 150 15.78 50.59 14.74
CA LEU A 150 15.88 49.40 13.92
C LEU A 150 16.95 48.47 14.52
N PRO A 151 16.58 47.29 15.04
CA PRO A 151 17.56 46.34 15.54
C PRO A 151 18.38 45.77 14.36
N PHE A 152 19.70 45.83 14.45
CA PHE A 152 20.61 45.19 13.50
C PHE A 152 21.52 44.23 14.27
N GLN A 153 21.36 42.93 14.05
CA GLN A 153 22.15 41.92 14.74
C GLN A 153 23.55 41.82 14.11
N ARG A 154 24.58 41.77 14.94
CA ARG A 154 25.96 41.60 14.49
C ARG A 154 26.18 40.16 14.01
N SER A 155 26.93 40.03 12.92
CA SER A 155 27.31 38.75 12.34
C SER A 155 28.20 37.92 13.27
N ARG A 156 28.28 36.61 13.01
CA ARG A 156 29.19 35.70 13.69
C ARG A 156 30.65 36.16 13.59
N TRP A 157 31.42 35.95 14.65
CA TRP A 157 32.83 36.32 14.76
C TRP A 157 33.64 35.19 15.41
N ASP A 158 34.97 35.25 15.28
CA ASP A 158 35.86 34.30 15.93
C ASP A 158 35.95 34.60 17.45
N PRO A 159 35.54 33.68 18.35
CA PRO A 159 35.59 33.86 19.81
C PRO A 159 37.00 34.06 20.39
N GLU A 160 38.05 33.73 19.63
CA GLU A 160 39.44 33.97 20.03
C GLU A 160 39.90 35.41 19.77
N THR A 161 39.10 36.21 19.06
CA THR A 161 39.39 37.62 18.72
C THR A 161 38.57 38.61 19.54
N GLY A 162 38.88 39.90 19.47
CA GLY A 162 38.13 40.95 20.17
C GLY A 162 38.46 41.10 21.66
N ARG A 163 39.66 40.69 22.08
CA ARG A 163 40.11 40.75 23.48
C ARG A 163 41.05 41.93 23.77
N SER A 164 41.71 42.48 22.76
CA SER A 164 42.66 43.61 22.90
C SER A 164 42.84 44.38 21.59
N PRO A 165 43.39 45.61 21.60
CA PRO A 165 43.68 46.35 20.37
C PRO A 165 44.70 45.67 19.44
N SER A 166 45.53 44.77 19.99
CA SER A 166 46.45 43.92 19.23
C SER A 166 45.79 42.69 18.60
N ASN A 167 44.57 42.34 19.02
CA ASN A 167 43.77 41.25 18.51
C ASN A 167 42.28 41.68 18.40
N PRO A 168 41.98 42.64 17.50
CA PRO A 168 40.64 43.17 17.33
C PRO A 168 39.69 42.10 16.79
N ARG A 169 38.38 42.28 16.99
CA ARG A 169 37.35 41.32 16.60
C ARG A 169 37.37 41.06 15.10
N ASP A 170 37.47 39.79 14.73
CA ASP A 170 37.53 39.34 13.34
C ASP A 170 36.43 38.34 12.98
N LEU A 171 36.13 38.25 11.70
CA LEU A 171 35.05 37.42 11.17
C LEU A 171 35.58 36.04 10.73
N THR A 172 34.77 35.02 10.97
CA THR A 172 35.03 33.67 10.48
C THR A 172 34.42 33.53 9.08
N ASN A 173 35.15 32.89 8.19
CA ASN A 173 34.66 32.51 6.87
C ASN A 173 33.77 31.27 7.00
N ASP A 174 32.44 31.44 6.95
CA ASP A 174 31.49 30.32 7.06
C ASP A 174 31.25 29.60 5.72
N VAL A 175 31.70 30.17 4.60
CA VAL A 175 31.53 29.59 3.26
C VAL A 175 32.88 29.25 2.63
N THR A 176 32.89 28.32 1.68
CA THR A 176 34.11 27.92 0.98
C THR A 176 34.57 29.03 0.01
N GLY A 177 35.82 29.01 -0.46
CA GLY A 177 36.30 29.95 -1.48
C GLY A 177 35.69 29.80 -2.89
N TRP A 178 34.59 29.06 -3.05
CA TRP A 178 33.92 28.79 -4.32
C TRP A 178 32.57 29.53 -4.40
N LEU A 179 32.21 30.02 -5.58
CA LEU A 179 30.87 30.55 -5.86
C LEU A 179 29.96 29.39 -6.30
N ASP A 180 28.83 29.19 -5.61
CA ASP A 180 27.81 28.21 -5.96
C ASP A 180 26.90 28.75 -7.09
N GLY A 181 27.03 28.14 -8.27
CA GLY A 181 26.21 28.46 -9.43
C GLY A 181 24.83 27.78 -9.46
N SER A 182 24.46 27.03 -8.43
CA SER A 182 23.20 26.26 -8.38
C SER A 182 21.96 27.14 -8.56
N ALA A 183 21.98 28.35 -8.00
CA ALA A 183 20.91 29.35 -8.17
C ALA A 183 20.79 29.88 -9.62
N ILE A 184 21.85 29.72 -10.44
CA ILE A 184 21.91 30.19 -11.83
C ILE A 184 21.52 29.08 -12.82
N TYR A 185 21.92 27.82 -12.58
CA TYR A 185 21.75 26.72 -13.54
C TYR A 185 20.82 25.58 -13.08
N GLY A 186 20.36 25.57 -11.83
CA GLY A 186 19.40 24.60 -11.28
C GLY A 186 19.99 23.20 -10.97
N SER A 187 19.32 22.43 -10.10
CA SER A 187 19.69 21.06 -9.75
C SER A 187 18.98 20.02 -10.65
N SER A 188 19.78 19.28 -11.42
CA SER A 188 19.50 18.04 -12.20
C SER A 188 18.08 17.78 -12.74
N HIS A 189 17.82 18.14 -14.01
CA HIS A 189 16.62 17.74 -14.77
C HIS A 189 16.96 16.88 -16.02
N VAL A 190 16.03 15.99 -16.40
CA VAL A 190 16.09 15.21 -17.65
C VAL A 190 15.42 16.00 -18.78
N LEU A 191 16.17 16.32 -19.84
CA LEU A 191 15.66 17.03 -21.02
C LEU A 191 15.26 16.03 -22.12
N LEU A 192 13.99 16.05 -22.52
CA LEU A 192 13.46 15.26 -23.65
C LEU A 192 13.36 16.17 -24.89
N PHE A 193 13.97 15.75 -26.00
CA PHE A 193 13.90 16.44 -27.29
C PHE A 193 12.97 15.68 -28.23
N ASN A 194 12.19 16.41 -29.04
CA ASN A 194 11.23 15.80 -29.97
C ASN A 194 11.90 15.25 -31.23
N SER A 195 13.10 15.74 -31.56
CA SER A 195 13.91 15.30 -32.70
C SER A 195 15.40 15.23 -32.34
N ASP A 196 16.14 14.38 -33.06
CA ASP A 196 17.60 14.27 -32.93
C ASP A 196 18.31 15.56 -33.37
N GLU A 197 17.71 16.34 -34.26
CA GLU A 197 18.24 17.63 -34.74
C GLU A 197 18.20 18.68 -33.62
N GLU A 198 17.07 18.83 -32.93
CA GLU A 198 16.96 19.72 -31.77
C GLU A 198 17.95 19.36 -30.68
N ARG A 199 18.09 18.06 -30.36
CA ARG A 199 19.08 17.57 -29.39
C ARG A 199 20.49 17.93 -29.85
N SER A 200 20.82 17.71 -31.12
CA SER A 200 22.17 17.95 -31.65
C SER A 200 22.52 19.44 -31.66
N ILE A 201 21.56 20.31 -31.99
CA ILE A 201 21.71 21.76 -31.90
C ILE A 201 21.94 22.18 -30.44
N PHE A 202 21.14 21.66 -29.51
CA PHE A 202 21.29 21.94 -28.09
C PHE A 202 22.65 21.49 -27.56
N VAL A 203 23.07 20.25 -27.83
CA VAL A 203 24.37 19.71 -27.40
C VAL A 203 25.51 20.51 -28.03
N LYS A 204 25.35 20.97 -29.27
CA LYS A 204 26.33 21.84 -29.92
C LYS A 204 26.45 23.19 -29.21
N HIS A 205 25.33 23.87 -28.95
CA HIS A 205 25.34 25.13 -28.20
C HIS A 205 25.90 24.95 -26.79
N LEU A 206 25.60 23.82 -26.13
CA LEU A 206 26.14 23.49 -24.82
C LEU A 206 27.65 23.27 -24.87
N ARG A 207 28.16 22.55 -25.89
CA ARG A 207 29.60 22.39 -26.11
C ARG A 207 30.30 23.72 -26.38
N ASP A 208 29.72 24.55 -27.23
CA ASP A 208 30.28 25.86 -27.58
C ASP A 208 30.33 26.76 -26.34
N PHE A 209 29.28 26.71 -25.50
CA PHE A 209 29.25 27.38 -24.20
C PHE A 209 30.33 26.84 -23.26
N CYS A 210 30.40 25.52 -23.04
CA CYS A 210 31.42 24.92 -22.18
C CYS A 210 32.85 25.24 -22.64
N ALA A 211 33.10 25.27 -23.96
CA ALA A 211 34.38 25.62 -24.55
C ALA A 211 34.74 27.09 -24.33
N GLN A 212 33.77 28.01 -24.45
CA GLN A 212 33.99 29.45 -24.18
C GLN A 212 34.39 29.72 -22.73
N TRP A 213 33.91 28.91 -21.79
CA TRP A 213 34.14 29.10 -20.35
C TRP A 213 35.16 28.11 -19.75
N ALA A 214 35.85 27.33 -20.59
CA ALA A 214 36.82 26.31 -20.18
C ALA A 214 36.27 25.27 -19.18
N LEU A 215 34.98 24.96 -19.25
CA LEU A 215 34.33 23.95 -18.43
C LEU A 215 34.48 22.57 -19.09
N GLY A 216 34.87 21.57 -18.30
CA GLY A 216 34.94 20.18 -18.78
C GLY A 216 33.55 19.63 -19.04
N LEU A 217 33.25 19.26 -20.29
CA LEU A 217 32.01 18.57 -20.65
C LEU A 217 32.33 17.12 -21.01
N ASP A 218 31.97 16.20 -20.13
CA ASP A 218 32.04 14.76 -20.41
C ASP A 218 30.72 14.30 -21.05
N VAL A 219 30.80 13.83 -22.31
CA VAL A 219 29.64 13.38 -23.07
C VAL A 219 29.76 11.87 -23.28
N ALA A 220 28.99 11.11 -22.51
CA ALA A 220 28.89 9.67 -22.68
C ALA A 220 27.70 9.32 -23.59
N GLU A 221 27.99 8.86 -24.82
CA GLU A 221 26.95 8.28 -25.67
C GLU A 221 26.58 6.87 -25.18
N MET A 222 25.30 6.68 -24.86
CA MET A 222 24.79 5.41 -24.38
C MET A 222 23.77 4.85 -25.37
N ARG A 223 23.90 3.56 -25.69
CA ARG A 223 22.85 2.85 -26.43
C ARG A 223 21.59 2.78 -25.57
N GLU A 224 20.42 2.91 -26.20
CA GLU A 224 19.11 2.81 -25.55
C GLU A 224 18.98 1.59 -24.64
N LYS A 225 19.49 0.41 -25.09
CA LYS A 225 19.50 -0.82 -24.29
C LYS A 225 20.31 -0.71 -22.99
N GLU A 226 21.43 0.00 -23.01
CA GLU A 226 22.29 0.19 -21.84
C GLU A 226 21.69 1.27 -20.92
N LEU A 227 21.07 2.31 -21.47
CA LEU A 227 20.31 3.30 -20.71
C LEU A 227 19.16 2.64 -19.94
N PHE A 228 18.35 1.80 -20.59
CA PHE A 228 17.29 1.05 -19.92
C PHE A 228 17.80 0.06 -18.87
N ARG A 229 19.01 -0.47 -19.05
CA ARG A 229 19.64 -1.35 -18.07
C ARG A 229 20.06 -0.60 -16.80
N ARG A 230 20.52 0.66 -16.94
CA ARG A 230 20.92 1.53 -15.81
C ARG A 230 19.76 2.28 -15.19
N ALA A 231 18.68 2.51 -15.92
CA ALA A 231 17.51 3.21 -15.43
C ALA A 231 16.83 2.43 -14.29
N VAL A 232 16.59 3.10 -13.17
CA VAL A 232 15.80 2.55 -12.06
C VAL A 232 14.33 2.79 -12.34
N THR A 233 13.59 1.71 -12.63
CA THR A 233 12.14 1.78 -12.87
C THR A 233 11.36 1.98 -11.56
N LYS A 234 10.14 2.54 -11.62
CA LYS A 234 9.25 2.67 -10.43
C LYS A 234 9.08 1.33 -9.65
N PRO A 235 8.89 0.16 -10.30
CA PRO A 235 8.83 -1.12 -9.59
C PRO A 235 10.15 -1.52 -8.90
N GLN A 236 11.30 -1.21 -9.51
CA GLN A 236 12.60 -1.45 -8.88
C GLN A 236 12.80 -0.50 -7.69
N ARG A 237 12.51 0.79 -7.86
CA ARG A 237 12.54 1.79 -6.76
C ARG A 237 11.63 1.38 -5.60
N GLY A 238 10.42 0.90 -5.88
CA GLY A 238 9.53 0.35 -4.84
C GLY A 238 10.12 -0.85 -4.08
N ARG A 239 10.87 -1.74 -4.74
CA ARG A 239 11.58 -2.84 -4.05
C ARG A 239 12.75 -2.34 -3.21
N ILE A 240 13.49 -1.33 -3.69
CA ILE A 240 14.58 -0.70 -2.93
C ILE A 240 14.01 -0.07 -1.66
N LEU A 241 12.90 0.67 -1.78
CA LEU A 241 12.19 1.25 -0.62
C LEU A 241 11.67 0.18 0.34
N GLU A 242 11.12 -0.94 -0.15
CA GLU A 242 10.71 -2.05 0.72
C GLU A 242 11.89 -2.62 1.51
N ILE A 243 13.07 -2.75 0.88
CA ILE A 243 14.30 -3.19 1.54
C ILE A 243 14.77 -2.16 2.56
N PHE A 244 14.74 -0.87 2.22
CA PHE A 244 15.06 0.26 3.09
C PHE A 244 14.24 0.20 4.38
N PHE A 245 12.91 0.16 4.27
CA PHE A 245 12.02 0.13 5.43
C PHE A 245 12.20 -1.13 6.26
N ARG A 246 12.41 -2.29 5.63
CA ARG A 246 12.63 -3.55 6.34
C ARG A 246 13.90 -3.53 7.19
N HIS A 247 15.00 -2.97 6.69
CA HIS A 247 16.24 -2.83 7.45
C HIS A 247 16.09 -1.85 8.60
N LEU A 248 15.42 -0.72 8.34
CA LEU A 248 15.15 0.28 9.36
C LEU A 248 14.35 -0.33 10.52
N PHE A 249 13.25 -1.04 10.22
CA PHE A 249 12.42 -1.64 11.26
C PHE A 249 13.10 -2.78 12.01
N ALA A 250 13.96 -3.56 11.35
CA ALA A 250 14.75 -4.58 12.05
C ALA A 250 15.64 -3.96 13.13
N GLN A 251 16.26 -2.80 12.85
CA GLN A 251 17.07 -2.06 13.82
C GLN A 251 16.23 -1.45 14.96
N VAL A 252 15.05 -0.93 14.66
CA VAL A 252 14.22 -0.25 15.68
C VAL A 252 13.47 -1.22 16.59
N LEU A 253 13.00 -2.36 16.07
CA LEU A 253 12.24 -3.36 16.83
C LEU A 253 13.10 -4.41 17.55
N ASP A 254 14.43 -4.27 17.52
CA ASP A 254 15.42 -5.25 18.06
C ASP A 254 15.14 -6.68 17.56
N ILE A 255 14.76 -6.80 16.29
CA ILE A 255 14.54 -8.09 15.64
C ILE A 255 15.91 -8.61 15.19
N ASP A 256 16.24 -9.86 15.50
CA ASP A 256 17.48 -10.53 15.05
C ASP A 256 17.68 -10.27 13.54
N GLN A 257 18.82 -9.70 13.13
CA GLN A 257 19.10 -9.40 11.71
C GLN A 257 19.00 -10.63 10.80
N ALA A 258 19.18 -11.83 11.36
CA ALA A 258 18.99 -13.11 10.68
C ALA A 258 17.51 -13.39 10.30
N ASP A 259 16.56 -12.88 11.09
CA ASP A 259 15.12 -13.07 10.90
C ASP A 259 14.51 -12.07 9.91
N ALA A 260 15.19 -10.94 9.63
CA ALA A 260 14.86 -9.99 8.57
C ALA A 260 15.13 -10.53 7.14
N GLY A 261 15.56 -11.79 7.03
CA GLY A 261 15.89 -12.47 5.78
C GLY A 261 17.21 -11.95 5.21
N THR A 262 18.29 -12.71 5.44
CA THR A 262 19.54 -12.53 4.71
C THR A 262 19.26 -12.66 3.21
N LEU A 263 19.41 -11.55 2.51
CA LEU A 263 19.40 -11.55 1.05
C LEU A 263 20.69 -12.24 0.56
N PRO A 264 20.66 -12.96 -0.58
CA PRO A 264 21.83 -13.69 -1.09
C PRO A 264 23.01 -12.74 -1.30
N LEU A 265 24.25 -13.19 -1.06
CA LEU A 265 25.50 -12.40 -1.04
C LEU A 265 25.69 -11.36 -2.17
N ASP A 266 25.05 -11.51 -3.35
CA ASP A 266 24.96 -10.49 -4.41
C ASP A 266 24.17 -9.22 -4.02
N SER A 267 23.55 -9.16 -2.83
CA SER A 267 22.67 -8.09 -2.39
C SER A 267 23.33 -6.99 -1.56
N SER A 268 24.61 -7.13 -1.18
CA SER A 268 25.30 -6.09 -0.39
C SER A 268 25.29 -4.73 -1.11
N GLN A 269 25.45 -4.74 -2.44
CA GLN A 269 25.35 -3.54 -3.26
C GLN A 269 23.93 -2.94 -3.26
N LYS A 270 22.88 -3.76 -3.37
CA LYS A 270 21.48 -3.28 -3.34
C LYS A 270 21.05 -2.75 -1.98
N VAL A 271 21.60 -3.31 -0.90
CA VAL A 271 21.37 -2.79 0.46
C VAL A 271 22.11 -1.47 0.65
N ARG A 272 23.34 -1.35 0.13
CA ARG A 272 24.06 -0.05 0.11
C ARG A 272 23.29 0.99 -0.71
N GLU A 273 22.84 0.64 -1.91
CA GLU A 273 22.01 1.50 -2.76
C GLU A 273 20.70 1.92 -2.06
N ALA A 274 20.08 1.02 -1.30
CA ALA A 274 18.91 1.34 -0.50
C ALA A 274 19.24 2.31 0.63
N LEU A 275 20.34 2.10 1.37
CA LEU A 275 20.75 2.96 2.48
C LEU A 275 21.23 4.36 2.04
N THR A 276 21.74 4.49 0.81
CA THR A 276 22.07 5.78 0.18
C THR A 276 20.88 6.39 -0.56
N CYS A 277 19.71 5.75 -0.55
CA CYS A 277 18.53 6.28 -1.20
C CYS A 277 17.89 7.35 -0.32
N GLU A 278 17.51 8.45 -0.95
CA GLU A 278 16.72 9.51 -0.35
C GLU A 278 15.27 9.40 -0.82
N LEU A 279 14.34 9.70 0.09
CA LEU A 279 12.90 9.55 -0.09
C LEU A 279 12.28 10.93 -0.33
N SER A 280 11.59 11.10 -1.46
CA SER A 280 10.85 12.34 -1.72
C SER A 280 9.58 12.43 -0.87
N ARG A 281 9.06 13.65 -0.66
CA ARG A 281 7.79 13.87 0.06
C ARG A 281 6.61 13.08 -0.51
N ALA A 282 6.51 13.00 -1.84
CA ALA A 282 5.46 12.23 -2.51
C ALA A 282 5.57 10.72 -2.25
N GLU A 283 6.78 10.18 -2.21
CA GLU A 283 7.03 8.76 -1.90
C GLU A 283 6.81 8.44 -0.42
N PHE A 284 7.16 9.39 0.44
CA PHE A 284 6.84 9.33 1.86
C PHE A 284 5.32 9.28 2.09
N ALA A 285 4.56 10.17 1.44
CA ALA A 285 3.11 10.16 1.48
C ALA A 285 2.51 8.85 0.92
N GLU A 286 2.98 8.39 -0.25
CA GLU A 286 2.52 7.16 -0.90
C GLU A 286 2.79 5.93 0.00
N SER A 287 3.91 5.90 0.72
CA SER A 287 4.27 4.81 1.64
C SER A 287 3.52 4.82 2.97
N LEU A 288 3.07 6.00 3.44
CA LEU A 288 2.11 6.14 4.54
C LEU A 288 0.66 5.86 4.11
N GLY A 289 0.38 5.92 2.82
CA GLY A 289 -0.98 5.84 2.28
C GLY A 289 -1.78 7.11 2.54
N LEU A 290 -1.11 8.26 2.56
CA LEU A 290 -1.67 9.61 2.72
C LEU A 290 -1.44 10.44 1.45
N LYS A 291 -2.07 11.61 1.34
CA LYS A 291 -1.85 12.51 0.20
C LYS A 291 -0.56 13.33 0.44
N PRO A 292 0.19 13.68 -0.62
CA PRO A 292 1.42 14.48 -0.49
C PRO A 292 1.22 15.85 0.16
N GLN A 293 0.03 16.41 0.05
CA GLN A 293 -0.37 17.72 0.61
C GLN A 293 -1.04 17.64 1.99
N ASP A 294 -1.08 16.46 2.63
CA ASP A 294 -1.63 16.36 3.98
C ASP A 294 -0.67 17.02 4.97
N MET A 295 -1.18 17.91 5.84
CA MET A 295 -0.39 18.70 6.79
C MET A 295 0.56 17.85 7.64
N PHE A 296 0.15 16.64 8.03
CA PHE A 296 1.00 15.72 8.78
C PHE A 296 2.21 15.22 8.00
N VAL A 297 2.01 14.93 6.71
CA VAL A 297 3.11 14.52 5.84
C VAL A 297 4.07 15.69 5.72
N GLU A 298 3.57 16.91 5.54
CA GLU A 298 4.39 18.11 5.46
C GLU A 298 5.18 18.38 6.74
N SER A 299 4.52 18.48 7.90
CA SER A 299 5.17 18.73 9.19
C SER A 299 6.16 17.62 9.58
N MET A 300 5.80 16.34 9.35
CA MET A 300 6.69 15.22 9.71
C MET A 300 7.90 15.18 8.77
N PHE A 301 7.72 15.55 7.51
CA PHE A 301 8.79 15.62 6.53
C PHE A 301 9.73 16.78 6.85
N SER A 302 9.21 17.98 7.11
CA SER A 302 10.01 19.15 7.46
C SER A 302 10.80 18.96 8.78
N LEU A 303 10.22 18.26 9.75
CA LEU A 303 10.93 17.90 11.00
C LEU A 303 12.03 16.86 10.78
N ALA A 304 11.82 15.97 9.81
CA ALA A 304 12.76 14.90 9.47
C ALA A 304 13.92 15.38 8.61
N ASP A 305 13.66 16.32 7.72
CA ASP A 305 14.62 16.91 6.78
C ASP A 305 15.53 17.89 7.52
N LYS A 306 16.62 17.37 8.11
CA LYS A 306 17.54 18.16 8.96
C LYS A 306 18.48 19.01 8.12
N ASP A 307 18.81 18.56 6.91
CA ASP A 307 19.68 19.27 5.99
C ASP A 307 18.93 20.21 5.04
N GLY A 308 17.59 20.14 5.02
CA GLY A 308 16.72 21.06 4.28
C GLY A 308 16.76 20.84 2.77
N ASN A 309 17.18 19.66 2.32
CA ASN A 309 17.41 19.38 0.91
C ASN A 309 16.12 19.00 0.13
N GLY A 310 14.99 18.83 0.82
CA GLY A 310 13.70 18.46 0.24
C GLY A 310 13.49 16.94 0.07
N TYR A 311 14.39 16.12 0.59
CA TYR A 311 14.40 14.66 0.58
C TYR A 311 14.75 14.11 1.97
N LEU A 312 14.32 12.89 2.28
CA LEU A 312 14.66 12.22 3.55
C LEU A 312 15.67 11.11 3.35
N SER A 313 16.83 11.24 4.00
CA SER A 313 17.84 10.20 4.07
C SER A 313 17.45 9.07 5.05
N PHE A 314 18.13 7.92 4.95
CA PHE A 314 17.93 6.81 5.89
C PHE A 314 18.19 7.21 7.35
N ARG A 315 19.19 8.06 7.60
CA ARG A 315 19.62 8.42 8.96
C ARG A 315 18.61 9.35 9.63
N GLU A 316 18.20 10.39 8.92
CA GLU A 316 17.17 11.33 9.37
C GLU A 316 15.88 10.61 9.73
N PHE A 317 15.46 9.70 8.86
CA PHE A 317 14.24 8.95 9.07
C PHE A 317 14.36 7.94 10.24
N LEU A 318 15.52 7.31 10.41
CA LEU A 318 15.79 6.41 11.54
C LEU A 318 15.77 7.16 12.88
N ASP A 319 16.38 8.34 12.96
CA ASP A 319 16.45 9.14 14.19
C ASP A 319 15.06 9.40 14.76
N ILE A 320 14.12 9.83 13.91
CA ILE A 320 12.74 10.10 14.31
C ILE A 320 12.02 8.82 14.75
N LEU A 321 12.20 7.73 14.01
CA LEU A 321 11.57 6.46 14.32
C LEU A 321 12.05 5.87 15.64
N VAL A 322 13.33 6.03 15.96
CA VAL A 322 13.90 5.60 17.24
C VAL A 322 13.27 6.41 18.39
N VAL A 323 13.12 7.73 18.25
CA VAL A 323 12.44 8.56 19.26
C VAL A 323 10.98 8.12 19.43
N PHE A 324 10.26 7.87 18.33
CA PHE A 324 8.87 7.41 18.40
C PHE A 324 8.69 6.03 19.05
N MET A 325 9.65 5.11 18.88
CA MET A 325 9.54 3.75 19.42
C MET A 325 10.13 3.61 20.83
N LYS A 326 11.37 4.07 21.02
CA LYS A 326 12.18 3.89 22.23
C LYS A 326 12.28 5.14 23.09
N GLY A 327 11.94 6.32 22.57
CA GLY A 327 11.99 7.58 23.30
C GLY A 327 11.08 7.58 24.54
N SER A 328 11.48 8.33 25.55
CA SER A 328 10.66 8.56 26.73
C SER A 328 9.39 9.35 26.37
N PRO A 329 8.35 9.34 27.22
CA PRO A 329 7.18 10.19 27.03
C PRO A 329 7.51 11.67 26.87
N GLU A 330 8.54 12.13 27.57
CA GLU A 330 9.05 13.51 27.48
C GLU A 330 9.64 13.75 26.09
N ASP A 331 10.53 12.87 25.60
CA ASP A 331 11.13 12.97 24.27
C ASP A 331 10.07 12.99 23.16
N LYS A 332 9.02 12.16 23.31
CA LYS A 332 7.90 12.10 22.35
C LYS A 332 7.07 13.37 22.34
N SER A 333 6.74 13.90 23.52
CA SER A 333 6.01 15.16 23.64
C SER A 333 6.83 16.33 23.12
N ARG A 334 8.15 16.31 23.32
CA ARG A 334 9.07 17.32 22.79
C ARG A 334 9.14 17.27 21.28
N LEU A 335 9.24 16.06 20.72
CA LEU A 335 9.18 15.87 19.27
C LEU A 335 7.85 16.34 18.68
N MET A 336 6.72 16.06 19.33
CA MET A 336 5.41 16.58 18.90
C MET A 336 5.33 18.10 18.99
N PHE A 337 5.88 18.70 20.04
CA PHE A 337 5.92 20.15 20.21
C PHE A 337 6.73 20.80 19.08
N THR A 338 7.96 20.32 18.84
CA THR A 338 8.82 20.79 17.74
C THR A 338 8.24 20.52 16.35
N MET A 339 7.38 19.52 16.20
CA MET A 339 6.71 19.23 14.92
C MET A 339 5.73 20.33 14.48
N TYR A 340 5.17 21.08 15.43
CA TYR A 340 4.10 22.05 15.19
C TYR A 340 4.43 23.50 15.59
N ASP A 341 5.59 23.72 16.21
CA ASP A 341 6.25 25.02 16.32
C ASP A 341 6.80 25.40 14.94
N LEU A 342 5.99 26.10 14.14
CA LEU A 342 6.27 26.37 12.72
C LEU A 342 7.26 27.52 12.54
N ASP A 343 7.30 28.45 13.49
CA ASP A 343 8.21 29.60 13.49
C ASP A 343 9.50 29.34 14.30
N ALA A 344 9.63 28.16 14.89
CA ALA A 344 10.79 27.67 15.65
C ALA A 344 11.17 28.58 16.82
N ASN A 345 10.19 29.27 17.40
CA ASN A 345 10.40 30.24 18.47
C ASN A 345 10.48 29.58 19.87
N GLY A 346 10.20 28.27 19.98
CA GLY A 346 10.23 27.50 21.22
C GLY A 346 8.95 27.59 22.05
N PHE A 347 7.93 28.26 21.53
CA PHE A 347 6.58 28.42 22.06
C PHE A 347 5.58 27.92 21.02
N LEU A 348 4.40 27.50 21.48
CA LEU A 348 3.33 27.11 20.59
C LEU A 348 2.19 28.11 20.76
N SER A 349 2.00 28.96 19.77
CA SER A 349 0.90 29.92 19.78
C SER A 349 -0.46 29.21 19.77
N LYS A 350 -1.52 29.91 20.20
CA LYS A 350 -2.88 29.36 20.15
C LYS A 350 -3.30 28.95 18.72
N ASP A 351 -2.82 29.67 17.70
CA ASP A 351 -3.07 29.36 16.29
C ASP A 351 -2.27 28.14 15.80
N GLU A 352 -1.04 27.94 16.26
CA GLU A 352 -0.26 26.73 15.99
C GLU A 352 -0.83 25.51 16.70
N PHE A 353 -1.26 25.64 17.96
CA PHE A 353 -1.97 24.57 18.67
C PHE A 353 -3.29 24.23 17.97
N PHE A 354 -4.02 25.23 17.50
CA PHE A 354 -5.22 25.03 16.68
C PHE A 354 -4.89 24.29 15.38
N THR A 355 -3.81 24.68 14.71
CA THR A 355 -3.34 24.06 13.46
C THR A 355 -2.88 22.62 13.69
N MET A 356 -2.21 22.33 14.80
CA MET A 356 -1.85 20.99 15.25
C MET A 356 -3.10 20.14 15.53
N MET A 357 -4.08 20.66 16.26
CA MET A 357 -5.30 19.90 16.51
C MET A 357 -6.05 19.64 15.21
N ARG A 358 -6.08 20.64 14.34
CA ARG A 358 -6.65 20.53 13.00
C ARG A 358 -5.91 19.49 12.16
N SER A 359 -4.59 19.44 12.16
CA SER A 359 -3.83 18.43 11.41
C SER A 359 -4.09 17.04 11.96
N PHE A 360 -4.14 16.84 13.28
CA PHE A 360 -4.52 15.54 13.86
C PHE A 360 -5.94 15.13 13.46
N ILE A 361 -6.85 16.09 13.42
CA ILE A 361 -8.23 15.92 12.96
C ILE A 361 -8.28 15.65 11.45
N GLU A 362 -7.44 16.28 10.64
CA GLU A 362 -7.37 16.10 9.18
C GLU A 362 -6.69 14.78 8.78
N ILE A 363 -5.62 14.34 9.47
CA ILE A 363 -5.05 12.98 9.32
C ILE A 363 -6.11 11.94 9.61
N SER A 364 -6.85 12.18 10.69
CA SER A 364 -7.97 11.36 11.06
C SER A 364 -9.19 11.60 10.18
N ASN A 365 -9.14 12.45 9.14
CA ASN A 365 -10.25 12.84 8.26
C ASN A 365 -11.57 13.09 9.04
N ASN A 366 -11.46 13.67 10.22
CA ASN A 366 -12.57 14.06 11.09
C ASN A 366 -13.07 15.42 10.62
N CYS A 367 -14.37 15.53 10.30
CA CYS A 367 -14.97 16.78 9.86
C CYS A 367 -15.49 17.57 11.06
N LEU A 368 -14.60 18.03 11.94
CA LEU A 368 -14.97 19.08 12.88
C LEU A 368 -14.99 20.41 12.13
N SER A 369 -16.11 21.13 12.22
CA SER A 369 -16.16 22.49 11.69
C SER A 369 -15.12 23.35 12.42
N LYS A 370 -14.59 24.37 11.75
CA LYS A 370 -13.58 25.28 12.34
C LYS A 370 -14.06 25.81 13.71
N ALA A 371 -15.35 26.11 13.84
CA ALA A 371 -15.98 26.58 15.07
C ALA A 371 -15.99 25.53 16.20
N GLN A 372 -16.34 24.28 15.90
CA GLN A 372 -16.33 23.21 16.90
C GLN A 372 -14.91 22.91 17.38
N LEU A 373 -13.93 22.95 16.47
CA LEU A 373 -12.54 22.77 16.85
C LEU A 373 -12.05 23.90 17.75
N THR A 374 -12.44 25.15 17.45
CA THR A 374 -12.10 26.30 18.29
C THR A 374 -12.69 26.12 19.69
N GLU A 375 -13.94 25.64 19.79
CA GLU A 375 -14.58 25.34 21.07
C GLU A 375 -13.86 24.24 21.85
N VAL A 376 -13.40 23.17 21.19
CA VAL A 376 -12.60 22.11 21.83
C VAL A 376 -11.27 22.68 22.36
N VAL A 377 -10.54 23.43 21.54
CA VAL A 377 -9.27 24.05 21.94
C VAL A 377 -9.49 25.01 23.11
N GLU A 378 -10.51 25.86 23.05
CA GLU A 378 -10.85 26.78 24.15
C GLU A 378 -11.26 26.05 25.42
N SER A 379 -11.98 24.94 25.30
CA SER A 379 -12.29 24.09 26.45
C SER A 379 -11.03 23.49 27.06
N MET A 380 -10.08 23.01 26.25
CA MET A 380 -8.81 22.46 26.75
C MET A 380 -7.96 23.51 27.47
N PHE A 381 -7.89 24.73 26.94
CA PHE A 381 -7.19 25.84 27.60
C PHE A 381 -7.86 26.23 28.92
N ARG A 382 -9.20 26.19 28.96
CA ARG A 382 -9.99 26.46 30.16
C ARG A 382 -9.81 25.44 31.26
N GLU A 383 -9.87 24.15 30.94
CA GLU A 383 -9.70 23.05 31.90
C GLU A 383 -8.26 22.95 32.40
N SER A 384 -7.28 23.32 31.56
CA SER A 384 -5.87 23.31 31.93
C SER A 384 -5.41 24.56 32.69
N GLY A 385 -6.31 25.54 32.90
CA GLY A 385 -6.00 26.79 33.61
C GLY A 385 -5.15 27.79 32.81
N PHE A 386 -5.09 27.65 31.48
CA PHE A 386 -4.27 28.47 30.58
C PHE A 386 -5.10 29.50 29.78
N GLN A 387 -6.26 29.93 30.29
CA GLN A 387 -7.18 30.83 29.56
C GLN A 387 -6.54 32.16 29.14
N ASP A 388 -5.60 32.66 29.94
CA ASP A 388 -4.95 33.96 29.76
C ASP A 388 -3.60 33.87 29.01
N LYS A 389 -3.15 32.66 28.64
CA LYS A 389 -1.89 32.46 27.89
C LYS A 389 -2.17 32.40 26.38
N GLU A 390 -1.54 33.30 25.63
CA GLU A 390 -1.57 33.28 24.15
C GLU A 390 -0.56 32.27 23.55
N GLU A 391 0.50 31.96 24.30
CA GLU A 391 1.59 31.06 23.92
C GLU A 391 1.80 29.97 24.97
N LEU A 392 1.99 28.73 24.52
CA LEU A 392 2.25 27.56 25.36
C LEU A 392 3.74 27.20 25.32
N THR A 393 4.35 27.02 26.49
CA THR A 393 5.68 26.41 26.58
C THR A 393 5.60 24.90 26.37
N TRP A 394 6.74 24.24 26.14
CA TRP A 394 6.79 22.77 26.12
C TRP A 394 6.28 22.15 27.42
N GLU A 395 6.54 22.75 28.57
CA GLU A 395 6.08 22.24 29.87
C GLU A 395 4.55 22.34 29.99
N ASP A 396 3.98 23.46 29.54
CA ASP A 396 2.52 23.67 29.48
C ASP A 396 1.88 22.65 28.53
N PHE A 397 2.45 22.45 27.34
CA PHE A 397 2.00 21.47 26.36
C PHE A 397 2.09 20.03 26.89
N HIS A 398 3.22 19.67 27.49
CA HIS A 398 3.41 18.35 28.10
C HIS A 398 2.42 18.13 29.25
N PHE A 399 2.09 19.17 30.01
CA PHE A 399 1.07 19.13 31.05
C PHE A 399 -0.35 18.95 30.47
N MET A 400 -0.69 19.62 29.36
CA MET A 400 -1.97 19.43 28.66
C MET A 400 -2.15 18.02 28.12
N LEU A 401 -1.05 17.37 27.71
CA LEU A 401 -1.05 15.99 27.26
C LEU A 401 -1.11 14.97 28.42
N ARG A 402 -1.00 15.37 29.69
CA ARG A 402 -1.22 14.41 30.79
C ARG A 402 -2.69 14.00 30.83
N ASP A 403 -2.95 12.70 31.00
CA ASP A 403 -4.31 12.18 31.13
C ASP A 403 -4.99 12.75 32.39
N HIS A 404 -5.76 13.83 32.23
CA HIS A 404 -6.55 14.48 33.30
C HIS A 404 -7.90 13.79 33.58
N ASP A 405 -8.04 12.49 33.30
CA ASP A 405 -9.33 11.76 33.39
C ASP A 405 -9.94 11.75 34.82
N SER A 406 -9.16 12.06 35.85
CA SER A 406 -9.67 12.23 37.22
C SER A 406 -10.24 13.62 37.51
N GLU A 407 -9.81 14.67 36.80
CA GLU A 407 -10.22 16.06 37.01
C GLU A 407 -11.30 16.49 36.01
N LEU A 408 -11.22 16.04 34.75
CA LEU A 408 -12.19 16.30 33.68
C LEU A 408 -13.55 15.59 33.86
N ARG A 409 -13.70 14.72 34.88
CA ARG A 409 -15.02 14.16 35.26
C ARG A 409 -15.95 15.20 35.87
N GLY A 410 -15.43 16.35 36.30
CA GLY A 410 -16.20 17.44 36.87
C GLY A 410 -16.84 18.38 35.84
N THR A 411 -16.39 18.37 34.58
CA THR A 411 -16.77 19.39 33.59
C THR A 411 -17.60 18.78 32.46
N GLN A 412 -18.91 18.73 32.71
CA GLN A 412 -19.93 18.33 31.75
C GLN A 412 -20.08 19.43 30.68
N LEU A 413 -19.38 19.27 29.55
CA LEU A 413 -19.57 20.10 28.35
C LEU A 413 -20.99 19.89 27.77
N CYS A 414 -21.92 20.75 28.16
CA CYS A 414 -23.24 20.86 27.54
C CYS A 414 -23.13 21.68 26.23
N VAL A 415 -22.89 21.01 25.11
CA VAL A 415 -23.09 21.64 23.79
C VAL A 415 -24.60 21.74 23.53
N ARG A 416 -25.14 22.95 23.65
CA ARG A 416 -26.54 23.28 23.33
C ARG A 416 -26.73 23.34 21.82
N GLY A 417 -27.28 22.28 21.22
CA GLY A 417 -28.00 22.34 19.95
C GLY A 417 -29.51 22.24 20.19
N GLY A 418 -30.25 23.33 19.94
CA GLY A 418 -31.72 23.36 20.03
C GLY A 418 -32.41 22.66 18.84
N GLY A 419 -33.66 22.19 18.94
CA GLY A 419 -34.60 22.24 20.05
C GLY A 419 -35.88 21.43 19.82
N VAL A 420 -36.79 21.60 20.80
CA VAL A 420 -38.20 21.15 20.88
C VAL A 420 -38.43 19.69 21.28
N LEU A 421 -38.50 19.42 22.59
CA LEU A 421 -39.76 19.31 23.34
C LEU A 421 -39.45 19.18 24.85
N SER A 422 -39.90 20.17 25.64
CA SER A 422 -40.05 20.02 27.09
C SER A 422 -41.31 19.20 27.38
N PHE A 423 -41.26 18.22 28.27
CA PHE A 423 -42.19 18.02 29.41
C PHE A 423 -41.97 16.64 30.07
N PHE A 424 -41.90 16.65 31.40
CA PHE A 424 -41.85 15.56 32.39
C PHE A 424 -40.49 15.11 32.94
N THR A 425 -40.58 14.79 34.22
CA THR A 425 -39.61 14.91 35.30
C THR A 425 -39.10 13.57 35.79
N SER A 426 -37.93 13.63 36.45
CA SER A 426 -37.47 12.83 37.61
C SER A 426 -37.01 11.39 37.41
N GLY A 427 -35.74 11.17 37.79
CA GLY A 427 -35.26 9.93 38.40
C GLY A 427 -34.30 9.09 37.55
N VAL A 428 -33.23 8.61 38.19
CA VAL A 428 -32.14 7.73 37.69
C VAL A 428 -30.98 8.54 37.05
N GLY A 429 -29.81 8.73 37.66
CA GLY A 429 -29.08 7.93 38.64
C GLY A 429 -27.90 7.22 37.97
N ASP A 430 -26.79 7.94 37.77
CA ASP A 430 -25.41 7.52 37.48
C ASP A 430 -25.16 6.06 37.04
N ILE A 431 -24.95 5.84 35.74
CA ILE A 431 -24.28 4.62 35.24
C ILE A 431 -23.35 4.95 34.07
N PHE A 432 -22.18 5.52 34.38
CA PHE A 432 -20.98 5.33 33.56
C PHE A 432 -19.83 4.96 34.50
N LYS A 433 -19.39 3.70 34.47
CA LYS A 433 -18.18 3.24 35.17
C LYS A 433 -17.15 2.70 34.18
N PRO A 434 -15.85 2.97 34.39
CA PRO A 434 -14.83 2.91 33.35
C PRO A 434 -14.06 1.58 33.32
N ASN A 435 -13.45 1.33 32.15
CA ASN A 435 -12.65 0.17 31.80
C ASN A 435 -11.21 0.25 32.40
N ILE A 436 -10.92 -0.50 33.48
CA ILE A 436 -9.63 -0.52 34.21
C ILE A 436 -8.61 -1.56 33.64
N SER A 437 -8.24 -1.56 32.36
CA SER A 437 -7.15 -2.47 31.86
C SER A 437 -6.17 -1.84 30.89
N CYS A 438 -6.30 -0.55 30.63
CA CYS A 438 -5.34 0.19 29.81
C CYS A 438 -4.75 1.26 30.71
N ARG A 439 -3.78 0.88 31.55
CA ARG A 439 -2.92 1.82 32.25
C ARG A 439 -1.50 1.60 31.76
N VAL A 440 -0.97 2.58 31.02
CA VAL A 440 0.47 2.85 31.05
C VAL A 440 0.60 4.00 32.04
N SER A 441 0.80 3.67 33.31
CA SER A 441 1.08 4.67 34.34
C SER A 441 2.50 5.19 34.15
N PHE A 442 2.66 6.52 34.02
CA PHE A 442 3.93 7.26 33.88
C PHE A 442 4.84 7.23 35.14
N ILE A 443 4.65 6.28 36.05
CA ILE A 443 5.43 6.16 37.28
C ILE A 443 5.94 4.73 37.42
N THR A 444 7.16 4.48 36.93
CA THR A 444 8.03 3.47 37.55
C THR A 444 8.65 4.11 38.79
N ARG A 445 8.10 3.81 39.97
CA ARG A 445 8.85 4.06 41.22
C ARG A 445 10.11 3.18 41.16
N THR A 446 11.27 3.83 41.12
CA THR A 446 12.57 3.19 41.32
C THR A 446 12.61 2.58 42.73
N PRO A 447 12.96 1.30 42.91
CA PRO A 447 13.27 0.77 44.23
C PRO A 447 14.68 1.24 44.60
N GLY A 448 14.76 2.24 45.47
CA GLY A 448 16.00 2.62 46.13
C GLY A 448 16.46 1.52 47.09
N GLU A 449 17.74 1.21 47.01
CA GLU A 449 18.48 0.30 47.87
C GLU A 449 18.29 0.61 49.36
N ARG A 450 17.90 -0.41 50.14
CA ARG A 450 18.32 -0.52 51.55
C ARG A 450 18.64 -1.97 51.88
N SER A 451 19.88 -2.17 52.30
CA SER A 451 20.44 -3.39 52.85
C SER A 451 19.81 -3.74 54.19
N CYS A 452 19.61 -5.04 54.44
CA CYS A 452 20.07 -5.69 55.66
C CYS A 452 19.89 -7.20 55.60
N SER A 453 21.01 -7.88 55.70
CA SER A 453 21.21 -9.29 55.98
C SER A 453 21.05 -9.59 57.47
N GLN A 454 20.34 -10.65 57.85
CA GLN A 454 20.87 -11.82 58.58
C GLN A 454 19.75 -12.70 59.14
N LYS A 455 19.97 -14.01 59.00
CA LYS A 455 19.27 -15.13 59.65
C LYS A 455 19.34 -15.02 61.18
N LEU A 456 18.27 -15.45 61.87
CA LEU A 456 18.40 -16.25 63.09
C LEU A 456 17.18 -17.18 63.28
N GLU A 457 17.47 -18.34 63.86
CA GLU A 457 16.74 -19.61 63.84
C GLU A 457 15.80 -19.90 65.04
N LEU A 458 14.82 -20.79 64.78
CA LEU A 458 14.26 -21.88 65.64
C LEU A 458 13.26 -21.53 66.79
N PRO A 459 12.46 -22.50 67.33
CA PRO A 459 12.07 -23.86 66.89
C PRO A 459 10.52 -24.16 66.99
N PRO A 460 10.05 -25.41 66.68
CA PRO A 460 8.67 -25.77 66.34
C PRO A 460 7.88 -26.43 67.49
N SER A 461 6.56 -26.61 67.31
CA SER A 461 5.74 -27.52 68.13
C SER A 461 4.63 -28.17 67.30
N GLU A 462 4.39 -29.44 67.63
CA GLU A 462 3.74 -30.52 66.92
C GLU A 462 2.23 -30.62 67.19
N ALA A 463 1.53 -31.34 66.29
CA ALA A 463 0.37 -32.25 66.48
C ALA A 463 -0.87 -31.79 67.31
N SER A 464 -2.11 -32.26 67.11
CA SER A 464 -2.68 -33.45 66.48
C SER A 464 -4.18 -33.24 66.21
N GLU A 465 -4.74 -34.03 65.29
CA GLU A 465 -6.18 -34.16 65.01
C GLU A 465 -6.96 -34.83 66.17
N LEU A 466 -8.22 -34.42 66.41
CA LEU A 466 -9.36 -35.35 66.62
C LEU A 466 -10.74 -34.64 66.66
N GLY A 467 -11.69 -35.14 65.85
CA GLY A 467 -13.13 -35.22 66.19
C GLY A 467 -14.07 -34.08 65.77
N GLY A 468 -14.89 -34.30 64.73
CA GLY A 468 -16.07 -33.46 64.36
C GLY A 468 -17.30 -33.67 65.28
N PRO A 469 -18.55 -33.29 64.91
CA PRO A 469 -19.03 -32.78 63.61
C PRO A 469 -19.97 -31.54 63.65
N GLY A 470 -19.97 -30.78 62.55
CA GLY A 470 -21.19 -30.27 61.90
C GLY A 470 -22.01 -29.13 62.53
N LEU A 471 -21.67 -27.88 62.21
CA LEU A 471 -22.68 -26.83 61.97
C LEU A 471 -22.18 -25.81 60.95
N LYS A 472 -22.73 -25.89 59.72
CA LYS A 472 -22.48 -24.95 58.62
C LYS A 472 -23.01 -23.56 59.01
N LYS A 473 -22.12 -22.57 59.15
CA LYS A 473 -22.48 -21.14 59.01
C LYS A 473 -21.60 -20.49 57.95
N ARG A 474 -22.29 -20.04 56.89
CA ARG A 474 -21.80 -19.25 55.76
C ARG A 474 -21.04 -18.01 56.28
N PHE A 475 -19.79 -17.84 55.85
CA PHE A 475 -19.17 -16.52 55.78
C PHE A 475 -19.17 -16.06 54.33
N GLY A 476 -20.02 -15.07 54.05
CA GLY A 476 -20.07 -14.37 52.78
C GLY A 476 -18.79 -13.56 52.58
N LYS A 477 -17.98 -13.97 51.60
CA LYS A 477 -16.89 -13.15 51.08
C LYS A 477 -17.50 -12.22 50.03
N LYS A 478 -17.56 -10.92 50.32
CA LYS A 478 -17.87 -9.87 49.34
C LYS A 478 -16.87 -9.99 48.19
N VAL A 479 -17.30 -10.55 47.07
CA VAL A 479 -16.59 -10.47 45.79
C VAL A 479 -16.90 -9.09 45.24
N ALA A 480 -15.90 -8.23 45.16
CA ALA A 480 -15.97 -7.03 44.34
C ALA A 480 -16.18 -7.49 42.88
N GLY A 481 -17.40 -7.34 42.37
CA GLY A 481 -17.74 -7.75 41.00
C GLY A 481 -16.98 -6.92 39.99
N SER A 482 -15.96 -7.50 39.35
CA SER A 482 -15.46 -7.02 38.07
C SER A 482 -16.51 -7.35 37.01
N THR A 483 -17.05 -6.35 36.33
CA THR A 483 -17.87 -6.58 35.13
C THR A 483 -17.07 -7.40 34.11
N PRO A 484 -17.64 -8.46 33.53
CA PRO A 484 -16.96 -9.27 32.52
C PRO A 484 -16.57 -8.42 31.31
N ARG A 485 -15.34 -8.61 30.82
CA ARG A 485 -14.74 -7.82 29.74
C ARG A 485 -14.49 -8.69 28.53
N LEU A 486 -14.72 -8.11 27.35
CA LEU A 486 -14.43 -8.76 26.08
C LEU A 486 -12.92 -9.01 25.94
N TYR A 487 -12.54 -10.25 25.65
CA TYR A 487 -11.14 -10.64 25.44
C TYR A 487 -10.77 -10.50 23.96
N THR A 488 -9.93 -9.52 23.64
CA THR A 488 -9.59 -9.16 22.26
C THR A 488 -8.10 -9.27 21.93
N GLU A 489 -7.26 -9.71 22.87
CA GLU A 489 -5.81 -9.74 22.68
C GLU A 489 -5.36 -10.73 21.59
N ALA A 490 -4.67 -10.21 20.57
CA ALA A 490 -4.17 -11.02 19.48
C ALA A 490 -3.06 -11.99 19.91
N LEU A 491 -3.06 -13.18 19.29
CA LEU A 491 -1.99 -14.16 19.43
C LEU A 491 -0.78 -13.70 18.63
N LYS A 492 0.34 -13.43 19.30
CA LYS A 492 1.63 -13.12 18.66
C LYS A 492 2.16 -14.38 17.96
N GLU A 493 2.37 -14.32 16.66
CA GLU A 493 2.97 -15.41 15.89
C GLU A 493 4.49 -15.17 15.81
N LYS A 494 5.30 -16.11 16.33
CA LYS A 494 6.75 -16.07 16.16
C LYS A 494 7.14 -16.75 14.84
N MET A 495 8.13 -16.20 14.14
CA MET A 495 8.70 -16.87 12.97
C MET A 495 9.38 -18.17 13.41
N GLN A 496 9.00 -19.31 12.80
CA GLN A 496 9.66 -20.58 13.08
C GLN A 496 10.96 -20.70 12.28
N ARG A 497 12.05 -21.06 12.97
CA ARG A 497 13.37 -21.28 12.38
C ARG A 497 13.37 -22.63 11.63
N GLY A 498 13.67 -22.60 10.33
CA GLY A 498 13.81 -23.78 9.47
C GLY A 498 13.12 -23.67 8.11
N LEU A 499 13.89 -23.83 7.04
CA LEU A 499 13.44 -23.69 5.65
C LEU A 499 12.34 -24.71 5.28
N LEU A 500 12.44 -25.93 5.81
CA LEU A 500 11.45 -27.01 5.67
C LEU A 500 10.13 -26.68 6.39
N ALA A 501 10.19 -26.23 7.65
CA ALA A 501 9.00 -25.88 8.43
C ALA A 501 8.23 -24.71 7.79
N GLN A 502 8.96 -23.72 7.26
CA GLN A 502 8.36 -22.59 6.55
C GLN A 502 7.69 -23.04 5.25
N LYS A 503 8.36 -23.86 4.43
CA LYS A 503 7.79 -24.43 3.20
C LYS A 503 6.57 -25.30 3.48
N LEU A 504 6.62 -26.16 4.50
CA LEU A 504 5.48 -26.99 4.94
C LEU A 504 4.29 -26.13 5.38
N ARG A 505 4.52 -25.06 6.14
CA ARG A 505 3.46 -24.14 6.56
C ARG A 505 2.86 -23.37 5.37
N GLN A 506 3.70 -22.92 4.44
CA GLN A 506 3.24 -22.28 3.20
C GLN A 506 2.41 -23.24 2.35
N TYR A 507 2.86 -24.49 2.20
CA TYR A 507 2.13 -25.54 1.49
C TYR A 507 0.80 -25.86 2.17
N LYS A 508 0.78 -26.05 3.50
CA LYS A 508 -0.46 -26.23 4.27
C LYS A 508 -1.43 -25.07 4.03
N ARG A 509 -0.96 -23.82 4.11
CA ARG A 509 -1.78 -22.63 3.87
C ARG A 509 -2.29 -22.56 2.42
N PHE A 510 -1.47 -22.97 1.45
CA PHE A 510 -1.87 -23.07 0.06
C PHE A 510 -3.00 -24.11 -0.11
N VAL A 511 -2.83 -25.32 0.43
CA VAL A 511 -3.84 -26.37 0.38
C VAL A 511 -5.13 -25.95 1.09
N GLU A 512 -5.06 -25.35 2.28
CA GLU A 512 -6.26 -24.90 3.01
C GLU A 512 -7.06 -23.84 2.23
N ASN A 513 -6.39 -22.89 1.59
CA ASN A 513 -7.05 -21.83 0.81
C ASN A 513 -7.55 -22.32 -0.55
N TYR A 514 -6.74 -23.13 -1.25
CA TYR A 514 -7.01 -23.55 -2.63
C TYR A 514 -7.55 -24.98 -2.75
N ARG A 515 -7.92 -25.66 -1.65
CA ARG A 515 -8.47 -27.04 -1.69
C ARG A 515 -9.57 -27.24 -2.74
N ARG A 516 -10.49 -26.27 -2.84
CA ARG A 516 -11.61 -26.28 -3.81
C ARG A 516 -11.10 -26.26 -5.25
N HIS A 517 -10.10 -25.41 -5.51
CA HIS A 517 -9.46 -25.30 -6.82
C HIS A 517 -8.71 -26.57 -7.18
N VAL A 518 -7.92 -27.11 -6.24
CA VAL A 518 -7.15 -28.35 -6.45
C VAL A 518 -8.08 -29.51 -6.79
N VAL A 519 -9.18 -29.68 -6.06
CA VAL A 519 -10.17 -30.74 -6.33
C VAL A 519 -10.83 -30.56 -7.70
N CYS A 520 -11.28 -29.35 -8.05
CA CYS A 520 -11.92 -29.10 -9.35
C CYS A 520 -10.95 -29.34 -10.53
N VAL A 521 -9.72 -28.85 -10.42
CA VAL A 521 -8.68 -29.06 -11.43
C VAL A 521 -8.31 -30.54 -11.53
N ALA A 522 -8.22 -31.25 -10.40
CA ALA A 522 -7.92 -32.68 -10.38
C ALA A 522 -9.02 -33.51 -11.05
N VAL A 523 -10.29 -33.24 -10.74
CA VAL A 523 -11.44 -33.93 -11.36
C VAL A 523 -11.48 -33.66 -12.87
N PHE A 524 -11.34 -32.39 -13.28
CA PHE A 524 -11.34 -32.04 -14.71
C PHE A 524 -10.17 -32.68 -15.47
N SER A 525 -8.96 -32.67 -14.88
CA SER A 525 -7.79 -33.33 -15.46
C SER A 525 -7.95 -34.84 -15.51
N ALA A 526 -8.52 -35.46 -14.47
CA ALA A 526 -8.76 -36.90 -14.42
C ALA A 526 -9.73 -37.35 -15.51
N ILE A 527 -10.79 -36.59 -15.80
CA ILE A 527 -11.68 -36.85 -16.94
C ILE A 527 -10.90 -36.77 -18.26
N CYS A 528 -10.07 -35.74 -18.44
CA CYS A 528 -9.28 -35.59 -19.66
C CYS A 528 -8.29 -36.73 -19.87
N VAL A 529 -7.59 -37.16 -18.81
CA VAL A 529 -6.65 -38.30 -18.83
C VAL A 529 -7.41 -39.61 -19.03
N GLY A 530 -8.57 -39.79 -18.40
CA GLY A 530 -9.42 -40.97 -18.59
C GLY A 530 -9.89 -41.12 -20.04
N LEU A 531 -10.33 -40.02 -20.67
CA LEU A 531 -10.71 -40.01 -22.08
C LEU A 531 -9.52 -40.29 -23.01
N PHE A 532 -8.34 -39.77 -22.68
CA PHE A 532 -7.11 -40.07 -23.41
C PHE A 532 -6.77 -41.56 -23.29
N ALA A 533 -6.76 -42.08 -22.06
CA ALA A 533 -6.39 -43.45 -21.73
C ALA A 533 -7.37 -44.47 -22.34
N GLU A 534 -8.68 -44.19 -22.35
CA GLU A 534 -9.66 -45.05 -22.98
C GLU A 534 -9.45 -45.15 -24.50
N ARG A 535 -9.11 -44.04 -25.17
CA ARG A 535 -8.75 -44.09 -26.60
C ARG A 535 -7.41 -44.76 -26.83
N ALA A 536 -6.42 -44.50 -25.99
CA ALA A 536 -5.13 -45.16 -26.06
C ALA A 536 -5.27 -46.68 -25.90
N TYR A 537 -6.06 -47.13 -24.91
CA TYR A 537 -6.37 -48.53 -24.69
C TYR A 537 -7.09 -49.15 -25.90
N TYR A 538 -8.09 -48.45 -26.45
CA TYR A 538 -8.79 -48.91 -27.64
C TYR A 538 -7.84 -49.15 -28.81
N TYR A 539 -6.97 -48.18 -29.15
CA TYR A 539 -6.06 -48.33 -30.30
C TYR A 539 -4.82 -49.19 -30.03
N ALA A 540 -4.46 -49.41 -28.76
CA ALA A 540 -3.32 -50.25 -28.41
C ALA A 540 -3.69 -51.73 -28.29
N PHE A 541 -4.90 -52.04 -27.79
CA PHE A 541 -5.24 -53.41 -27.36
C PHE A 541 -6.58 -53.93 -27.91
N ALA A 542 -7.58 -53.06 -28.09
CA ALA A 542 -8.96 -53.49 -28.38
C ALA A 542 -9.42 -53.17 -29.83
N SER A 543 -8.58 -52.52 -30.63
CA SER A 543 -8.95 -52.13 -31.99
C SER A 543 -9.07 -53.39 -32.84
N PRO A 544 -10.15 -53.55 -33.64
CA PRO A 544 -10.25 -54.62 -34.62
C PRO A 544 -9.01 -54.66 -35.52
N PRO A 545 -8.71 -55.79 -36.21
CA PRO A 545 -7.59 -55.91 -37.13
C PRO A 545 -7.84 -55.10 -38.42
N SER A 546 -7.94 -53.78 -38.29
CA SER A 546 -8.06 -52.82 -39.39
C SER A 546 -6.70 -52.37 -39.93
N GLY A 547 -5.60 -52.97 -39.46
CA GLY A 547 -4.22 -52.66 -39.88
C GLY A 547 -3.69 -51.27 -39.49
N ILE A 548 -4.51 -50.41 -38.86
CA ILE A 548 -4.12 -49.02 -38.57
C ILE A 548 -3.10 -48.89 -37.43
N ALA A 549 -3.17 -49.78 -36.44
CA ALA A 549 -2.21 -49.83 -35.34
C ALA A 549 -0.86 -50.41 -35.80
N GLU A 550 -0.86 -51.31 -36.79
CA GLU A 550 0.35 -51.88 -37.40
C GLU A 550 1.11 -50.85 -38.24
N THR A 551 0.40 -49.87 -38.83
CA THR A 551 1.01 -48.80 -39.61
C THR A 551 1.52 -47.65 -38.77
N THR A 552 0.68 -47.09 -37.89
CA THR A 552 1.03 -45.92 -37.08
C THR A 552 0.57 -46.05 -35.63
N PHE A 553 1.27 -46.90 -34.89
CA PHE A 553 0.95 -47.16 -33.48
C PHE A 553 0.98 -45.90 -32.60
N VAL A 554 2.11 -45.19 -32.59
CA VAL A 554 2.28 -44.01 -31.71
C VAL A 554 1.45 -42.83 -32.22
N GLY A 555 1.44 -42.59 -33.53
CA GLY A 555 0.72 -41.47 -34.13
C GLY A 555 -0.80 -41.58 -33.97
N ILE A 556 -1.38 -42.78 -34.12
CA ILE A 556 -2.83 -42.98 -33.95
C ILE A 556 -3.24 -42.86 -32.48
N ILE A 557 -2.49 -43.45 -31.55
CA ILE A 557 -2.77 -43.34 -30.11
C ILE A 557 -2.71 -41.89 -29.67
N LEU A 558 -1.65 -41.16 -30.05
CA LEU A 558 -1.47 -39.77 -29.67
C LEU A 558 -2.58 -38.89 -30.27
N SER A 559 -2.83 -39.00 -31.57
CA SER A 559 -3.85 -38.18 -32.25
C SER A 559 -5.27 -38.46 -31.73
N ARG A 560 -5.64 -39.72 -31.49
CA ARG A 560 -6.99 -40.10 -31.03
C ARG A 560 -7.21 -39.85 -29.55
N GLY A 561 -6.20 -40.09 -28.71
CA GLY A 561 -6.24 -39.77 -27.29
C GLY A 561 -6.40 -38.25 -27.08
N THR A 562 -5.54 -37.46 -27.72
CA THR A 562 -5.63 -36.00 -27.64
C THR A 562 -6.93 -35.46 -28.23
N ALA A 563 -7.43 -36.02 -29.35
CA ALA A 563 -8.71 -35.60 -29.94
C ALA A 563 -9.89 -35.72 -28.97
N ALA A 564 -9.95 -36.81 -28.19
CA ALA A 564 -11.01 -37.00 -27.19
C ALA A 564 -10.91 -35.99 -26.05
N SER A 565 -9.71 -35.79 -25.49
CA SER A 565 -9.49 -34.80 -24.43
C SER A 565 -9.78 -33.38 -24.90
N ILE A 566 -9.34 -33.00 -26.12
CA ILE A 566 -9.58 -31.68 -26.72
C ILE A 566 -11.08 -31.47 -26.96
N SER A 567 -11.79 -32.48 -27.46
CA SER A 567 -13.24 -32.40 -27.71
C SER A 567 -13.99 -32.09 -26.42
N PHE A 568 -13.62 -32.74 -25.32
CA PHE A 568 -14.16 -32.45 -23.99
C PHE A 568 -13.78 -31.03 -23.52
N MET A 569 -12.49 -30.67 -23.57
CA MET A 569 -12.02 -29.36 -23.11
C MET A 569 -12.68 -28.19 -23.86
N PHE A 570 -12.70 -28.21 -25.19
CA PHE A 570 -13.34 -27.16 -25.99
C PHE A 570 -14.86 -27.13 -25.82
N SER A 571 -15.51 -28.24 -25.48
CA SER A 571 -16.95 -28.21 -25.20
C SER A 571 -17.24 -27.58 -23.84
N TYR A 572 -16.55 -28.03 -22.79
CA TYR A 572 -16.84 -27.62 -21.41
C TYR A 572 -16.23 -26.26 -21.02
N ILE A 573 -15.30 -25.72 -21.82
CA ILE A 573 -14.81 -24.35 -21.63
C ILE A 573 -15.94 -23.31 -21.70
N LEU A 574 -17.04 -23.56 -22.42
CA LEU A 574 -18.19 -22.65 -22.49
C LEU A 574 -18.88 -22.47 -21.13
N LEU A 575 -18.90 -23.51 -20.29
CA LEU A 575 -19.52 -23.45 -18.97
C LEU A 575 -18.82 -22.45 -18.05
N THR A 576 -17.50 -22.25 -18.23
CA THR A 576 -16.74 -21.25 -17.47
C THR A 576 -17.14 -19.80 -17.79
N MET A 577 -17.88 -19.58 -18.88
CA MET A 577 -18.33 -18.27 -19.34
C MET A 577 -19.86 -18.07 -19.24
N CYS A 578 -20.57 -19.00 -18.60
CA CYS A 578 -21.99 -18.89 -18.30
C CYS A 578 -22.20 -18.00 -17.06
N ARG A 579 -22.22 -16.69 -17.26
CA ARG A 579 -22.12 -15.70 -16.17
C ARG A 579 -23.32 -15.70 -15.23
N ASN A 580 -24.53 -15.96 -15.73
CA ASN A 580 -25.74 -15.94 -14.92
C ASN A 580 -25.89 -17.23 -14.15
N LEU A 581 -25.59 -18.37 -14.79
CA LEU A 581 -25.53 -19.65 -14.11
C LEU A 581 -24.49 -19.64 -12.99
N ILE A 582 -23.28 -19.11 -13.26
CA ILE A 582 -22.23 -18.96 -12.24
C ILE A 582 -22.70 -18.04 -11.10
N THR A 583 -23.36 -16.92 -11.41
CA THR A 583 -23.93 -16.02 -10.38
C THR A 583 -24.97 -16.74 -9.52
N PHE A 584 -25.89 -17.48 -10.13
CA PHE A 584 -26.88 -18.27 -9.39
C PHE A 584 -26.23 -19.35 -8.50
N LEU A 585 -25.29 -20.11 -9.05
CA LEU A 585 -24.62 -21.19 -8.31
C LEU A 585 -23.70 -20.69 -7.19
N ARG A 586 -23.17 -19.46 -7.31
CA ARG A 586 -22.27 -18.83 -6.33
C ARG A 586 -22.90 -18.69 -4.94
N GLU A 587 -24.21 -18.49 -4.89
CA GLU A 587 -24.96 -18.28 -3.65
C GLU A 587 -25.45 -19.60 -3.03
N THR A 588 -25.48 -20.67 -3.82
CA THR A 588 -25.86 -22.00 -3.34
C THR A 588 -24.76 -22.68 -2.52
N PHE A 589 -25.12 -23.78 -1.86
CA PHE A 589 -24.18 -24.64 -1.13
C PHE A 589 -23.04 -25.19 -2.00
N LEU A 590 -23.19 -25.23 -3.33
CA LEU A 590 -22.18 -25.72 -4.26
C LEU A 590 -20.89 -24.89 -4.21
N HIS A 591 -20.97 -23.60 -3.85
CA HIS A 591 -19.79 -22.76 -3.70
C HIS A 591 -18.80 -23.26 -2.61
N ARG A 592 -19.29 -24.05 -1.65
CA ARG A 592 -18.44 -24.70 -0.64
C ARG A 592 -17.47 -25.71 -1.27
N TYR A 593 -17.82 -26.27 -2.42
CA TYR A 593 -17.04 -27.28 -3.14
C TYR A 593 -16.37 -26.71 -4.41
N VAL A 594 -17.09 -25.88 -5.17
CA VAL A 594 -16.64 -25.32 -6.45
C VAL A 594 -16.35 -23.82 -6.29
N PRO A 595 -15.12 -23.35 -6.62
CA PRO A 595 -14.76 -21.94 -6.50
C PRO A 595 -15.23 -21.16 -7.76
N PHE A 596 -16.51 -20.82 -7.80
CA PHE A 596 -17.13 -20.09 -8.92
C PHE A 596 -16.48 -18.72 -9.22
N ASP A 597 -15.93 -18.04 -8.22
CA ASP A 597 -15.22 -16.77 -8.40
C ASP A 597 -13.95 -16.90 -9.28
N ALA A 598 -13.37 -18.10 -9.34
CA ALA A 598 -12.18 -18.39 -10.15
C ALA A 598 -12.52 -18.95 -11.54
N ALA A 599 -13.78 -18.90 -11.99
CA ALA A 599 -14.19 -19.48 -13.27
C ALA A 599 -13.43 -18.90 -14.48
N VAL A 600 -13.12 -17.59 -14.47
CA VAL A 600 -12.36 -16.93 -15.54
C VAL A 600 -10.88 -17.35 -15.53
N ASP A 601 -10.30 -17.60 -14.35
CA ASP A 601 -8.93 -18.13 -14.27
C ASP A 601 -8.90 -19.60 -14.67
N PHE A 602 -9.94 -20.36 -14.33
CA PHE A 602 -10.11 -21.73 -14.79
C PHE A 602 -10.29 -21.81 -16.30
N HIS A 603 -11.03 -20.88 -16.92
CA HIS A 603 -11.12 -20.74 -18.37
C HIS A 603 -9.75 -20.63 -19.04
N ARG A 604 -8.87 -19.76 -18.51
CA ARG A 604 -7.50 -19.59 -19.01
C ARG A 604 -6.69 -20.87 -18.87
N TRP A 605 -6.84 -21.57 -17.75
CA TRP A 605 -6.16 -22.84 -17.51
C TRP A 605 -6.61 -23.93 -18.50
N ILE A 606 -7.92 -24.09 -18.73
CA ILE A 606 -8.46 -25.03 -19.73
C ILE A 606 -7.96 -24.67 -21.12
N ALA A 607 -7.97 -23.39 -21.49
CA ALA A 607 -7.49 -22.91 -22.78
C ALA A 607 -6.01 -23.29 -23.00
N MET A 608 -5.14 -22.99 -22.03
CA MET A 608 -3.71 -23.33 -22.13
C MET A 608 -3.48 -24.83 -22.26
N ALA A 609 -4.19 -25.66 -21.49
CA ALA A 609 -4.11 -27.11 -21.60
C ALA A 609 -4.61 -27.60 -22.97
N ALA A 610 -5.72 -27.05 -23.47
CA ALA A 610 -6.31 -27.42 -24.76
C ALA A 610 -5.36 -27.11 -25.94
N VAL A 611 -4.63 -25.99 -25.92
CA VAL A 611 -3.63 -25.69 -26.97
C VAL A 611 -2.46 -26.64 -26.95
N VAL A 612 -1.93 -26.98 -25.77
CA VAL A 612 -0.86 -27.98 -25.66
C VAL A 612 -1.31 -29.31 -26.25
N LEU A 613 -2.51 -29.77 -25.91
CA LEU A 613 -3.07 -30.99 -26.49
C LEU A 613 -3.32 -30.85 -28.00
N ALA A 614 -3.79 -29.69 -28.49
CA ALA A 614 -4.02 -29.45 -29.92
C ALA A 614 -2.73 -29.49 -30.75
N ILE A 615 -1.61 -29.01 -30.19
CA ILE A 615 -0.29 -29.14 -30.79
C ILE A 615 0.12 -30.62 -30.85
N LEU A 616 -0.05 -31.37 -29.74
CA LEU A 616 0.24 -32.81 -29.72
C LEU A 616 -0.65 -33.61 -30.67
N HIS A 617 -1.93 -33.25 -30.79
CA HIS A 617 -2.87 -33.82 -31.75
C HIS A 617 -2.41 -33.63 -33.19
N SER A 618 -2.02 -32.39 -33.52
CA SER A 618 -1.51 -32.03 -34.85
C SER A 618 -0.18 -32.72 -35.16
N ALA A 619 0.71 -32.82 -34.18
CA ALA A 619 1.97 -33.55 -34.31
C ALA A 619 1.72 -35.07 -34.53
N GLY A 620 0.77 -35.65 -33.80
CA GLY A 620 0.35 -37.04 -34.01
C GLY A 620 -0.19 -37.28 -35.42
N HIS A 621 -1.02 -36.36 -35.93
CA HIS A 621 -1.50 -36.41 -37.31
C HIS A 621 -0.41 -36.15 -38.34
N ALA A 622 0.58 -35.29 -38.08
CA ALA A 622 1.71 -35.09 -38.98
C ALA A 622 2.54 -36.37 -39.15
N VAL A 623 2.77 -37.11 -38.05
CA VAL A 623 3.39 -38.44 -38.10
C VAL A 623 2.53 -39.42 -38.89
N ASN A 624 1.21 -39.45 -38.66
CA ASN A 624 0.29 -40.29 -39.42
C ASN A 624 0.33 -39.97 -40.92
N VAL A 625 0.28 -38.68 -41.30
CA VAL A 625 0.32 -38.25 -42.70
C VAL A 625 1.65 -38.62 -43.36
N PHE A 626 2.77 -38.48 -42.65
CA PHE A 626 4.07 -38.93 -43.15
C PHE A 626 4.05 -40.44 -43.45
N ILE A 627 3.57 -41.25 -42.51
CA ILE A 627 3.45 -42.70 -42.66
C ILE A 627 2.49 -43.06 -43.79
N PHE A 628 1.34 -42.40 -43.90
CA PHE A 628 0.37 -42.63 -44.98
C PHE A 628 0.91 -42.23 -46.35
N SER A 629 1.81 -41.24 -46.42
CA SER A 629 2.43 -40.81 -47.68
C SER A 629 3.50 -41.79 -48.19
N VAL A 630 4.00 -42.69 -47.34
CA VAL A 630 4.99 -43.73 -47.70
C VAL A 630 4.40 -45.14 -47.71
N SER A 631 3.16 -45.32 -47.23
CA SER A 631 2.47 -46.60 -47.22
C SER A 631 1.91 -46.95 -48.60
N PRO A 632 1.93 -48.22 -49.04
CA PRO A 632 1.39 -48.62 -50.34
C PRO A 632 -0.14 -48.46 -50.40
N LEU A 633 -0.69 -48.27 -51.61
CA LEU A 633 -2.12 -48.06 -51.82
C LEU A 633 -2.98 -49.23 -51.33
N SER A 634 -2.48 -50.47 -51.39
CA SER A 634 -3.16 -51.65 -50.86
C SER A 634 -3.43 -51.57 -49.37
N LEU A 635 -2.49 -51.01 -48.61
CA LEU A 635 -2.62 -50.81 -47.16
C LEU A 635 -3.54 -49.63 -46.84
N LEU A 636 -3.45 -48.54 -47.62
CA LEU A 636 -4.34 -47.40 -47.48
C LEU A 636 -5.80 -47.73 -47.82
N ALA A 637 -6.06 -48.58 -48.82
CA ALA A 637 -7.40 -49.07 -49.15
C ALA A 637 -7.96 -50.00 -48.07
N CYS A 638 -7.11 -50.73 -47.34
CA CYS A 638 -7.53 -51.54 -46.19
C CYS A 638 -7.88 -50.65 -44.98
N VAL A 639 -7.06 -49.64 -44.70
CA VAL A 639 -7.25 -48.72 -43.56
C VAL A 639 -8.39 -47.72 -43.80
N PHE A 640 -8.54 -47.22 -45.03
CA PHE A 640 -9.53 -46.22 -45.43
C PHE A 640 -10.34 -46.67 -46.67
N PRO A 641 -11.18 -47.71 -46.54
CA PRO A 641 -11.89 -48.32 -47.68
C PRO A 641 -12.89 -47.37 -48.37
N ASN A 642 -13.40 -46.38 -47.64
CA ASN A 642 -14.33 -45.38 -48.18
C ASN A 642 -13.63 -44.26 -48.96
N VAL A 643 -12.30 -44.22 -48.96
CA VAL A 643 -11.50 -43.12 -49.53
C VAL A 643 -10.59 -43.61 -50.64
N PHE A 644 -10.01 -44.81 -50.49
CA PHE A 644 -9.13 -45.41 -51.49
C PHE A 644 -9.69 -46.73 -52.01
N VAL A 645 -9.62 -46.90 -53.33
CA VAL A 645 -9.89 -48.16 -54.02
C VAL A 645 -8.56 -48.66 -54.57
N ASN A 646 -8.26 -49.95 -54.34
CA ASN A 646 -7.02 -50.55 -54.85
C ASN A 646 -7.17 -50.86 -56.35
N ASP A 647 -6.64 -49.98 -57.20
CA ASP A 647 -6.65 -50.08 -58.66
C ASP A 647 -5.39 -50.72 -59.26
N GLY A 648 -4.48 -51.21 -58.40
CA GLY A 648 -3.19 -51.79 -58.80
C GLY A 648 -2.07 -50.76 -59.02
N SER A 649 -2.35 -49.47 -58.88
CA SER A 649 -1.30 -48.45 -58.85
C SER A 649 -0.53 -48.52 -57.53
N GLN A 650 0.81 -48.52 -57.59
CA GLN A 650 1.65 -48.64 -56.39
C GLN A 650 1.95 -47.30 -55.71
N LEU A 651 1.44 -46.19 -56.24
CA LEU A 651 1.78 -44.84 -55.77
C LEU A 651 0.74 -44.32 -54.76
N PRO A 652 1.13 -44.03 -53.50
CA PRO A 652 0.22 -43.39 -52.55
C PRO A 652 0.02 -41.91 -52.84
N GLN A 653 -1.04 -41.36 -52.26
CA GLN A 653 -1.26 -39.91 -52.24
C GLN A 653 -0.16 -39.19 -51.47
N LYS A 654 0.22 -38.01 -51.97
CA LYS A 654 1.28 -37.19 -51.38
C LYS A 654 0.78 -36.47 -50.11
N PHE A 655 1.71 -36.01 -49.28
CA PHE A 655 1.39 -35.31 -48.02
C PHE A 655 0.47 -34.08 -48.21
N TYR A 656 0.62 -33.32 -49.31
CA TYR A 656 -0.21 -32.15 -49.57
C TYR A 656 -1.67 -32.52 -49.85
N TRP A 657 -1.93 -33.72 -50.39
CA TRP A 657 -3.29 -34.22 -50.58
C TRP A 657 -3.96 -34.41 -49.23
N TRP A 658 -3.26 -35.04 -48.29
CA TRP A 658 -3.73 -35.24 -46.92
C TRP A 658 -3.97 -33.92 -46.17
N PHE A 659 -3.06 -32.94 -46.28
CA PHE A 659 -3.21 -31.66 -45.57
C PHE A 659 -4.20 -30.69 -46.20
N PHE A 660 -4.32 -30.63 -47.52
CA PHE A 660 -5.05 -29.55 -48.19
C PHE A 660 -6.21 -30.02 -49.07
N GLN A 661 -6.25 -31.30 -49.46
CA GLN A 661 -7.32 -31.85 -50.30
C GLN A 661 -8.27 -32.77 -49.53
N THR A 662 -7.97 -33.09 -48.27
CA THR A 662 -8.93 -33.77 -47.37
C THR A 662 -9.62 -32.78 -46.45
N VAL A 663 -10.89 -33.08 -46.10
CA VAL A 663 -11.67 -32.27 -45.14
C VAL A 663 -10.97 -32.18 -43.78
N PRO A 664 -10.53 -33.28 -43.13
CA PRO A 664 -9.86 -33.18 -41.84
C PRO A 664 -8.52 -32.43 -41.89
N GLY A 665 -7.76 -32.57 -42.98
CA GLY A 665 -6.50 -31.85 -43.16
C GLY A 665 -6.71 -30.33 -43.26
N MET A 666 -7.55 -29.90 -44.20
CA MET A 666 -7.76 -28.47 -44.47
C MET A 666 -8.37 -27.78 -43.25
N THR A 667 -9.40 -28.39 -42.65
CA THR A 667 -10.00 -27.86 -41.42
C THR A 667 -9.02 -27.86 -40.25
N GLY A 668 -8.13 -28.84 -40.12
CA GLY A 668 -7.09 -28.87 -39.10
C GLY A 668 -6.10 -27.71 -39.23
N VAL A 669 -5.64 -27.41 -40.46
CA VAL A 669 -4.76 -26.26 -40.74
C VAL A 669 -5.46 -24.93 -40.43
N LEU A 670 -6.71 -24.77 -40.86
CA LEU A 670 -7.52 -23.58 -40.56
C LEU A 670 -7.77 -23.43 -39.06
N LEU A 671 -8.04 -24.51 -38.34
CA LEU A 671 -8.22 -24.52 -36.88
C LEU A 671 -6.95 -24.09 -36.16
N LEU A 672 -5.78 -24.58 -36.58
CA LEU A 672 -4.49 -24.15 -36.03
C LEU A 672 -4.24 -22.67 -36.24
N LEU A 673 -4.56 -22.14 -37.42
CA LEU A 673 -4.46 -20.70 -37.71
C LEU A 673 -5.38 -19.87 -36.82
N VAL A 674 -6.65 -20.28 -36.69
CA VAL A 674 -7.63 -19.60 -35.83
C VAL A 674 -7.18 -19.65 -34.36
N LEU A 675 -6.71 -20.80 -33.88
CA LEU A 675 -6.17 -20.94 -32.52
C LEU A 675 -4.94 -20.05 -32.31
N ALA A 676 -4.00 -20.01 -33.25
CA ALA A 676 -2.82 -19.14 -33.15
C ALA A 676 -3.22 -17.66 -33.01
N ILE A 677 -4.13 -17.17 -33.86
CA ILE A 677 -4.63 -15.79 -33.80
C ILE A 677 -5.33 -15.53 -32.46
N MET A 678 -6.25 -16.41 -32.06
CA MET A 678 -6.99 -16.25 -30.80
C MET A 678 -6.06 -16.18 -29.58
N TYR A 679 -5.08 -17.08 -29.46
CA TYR A 679 -4.23 -17.17 -28.26
C TYR A 679 -3.18 -16.05 -28.19
N VAL A 680 -2.62 -15.64 -29.33
CA VAL A 680 -1.67 -14.51 -29.37
C VAL A 680 -2.34 -13.23 -28.87
N PHE A 681 -3.51 -12.90 -29.41
CA PHE A 681 -4.24 -11.69 -29.04
C PHE A 681 -4.93 -11.80 -27.66
N ALA A 682 -5.26 -13.01 -27.20
CA ALA A 682 -5.76 -13.25 -25.84
C ALA A 682 -4.68 -13.29 -24.75
N SER A 683 -3.40 -13.25 -25.12
CA SER A 683 -2.31 -13.22 -24.15
C SER A 683 -2.37 -11.96 -23.27
N HIS A 684 -1.81 -12.06 -22.06
CA HIS A 684 -1.79 -10.94 -21.11
C HIS A 684 -1.10 -9.69 -21.68
N HIS A 685 -0.07 -9.88 -22.51
CA HIS A 685 0.64 -8.78 -23.14
C HIS A 685 -0.26 -8.02 -24.14
N PHE A 686 -0.83 -8.72 -25.12
CA PHE A 686 -1.66 -8.08 -26.15
C PHE A 686 -2.98 -7.52 -25.57
N ARG A 687 -3.56 -8.16 -24.55
CA ARG A 687 -4.73 -7.62 -23.84
C ARG A 687 -4.42 -6.31 -23.12
N ARG A 688 -3.18 -6.08 -22.67
CA ARG A 688 -2.74 -4.78 -22.13
C ARG A 688 -2.55 -3.72 -23.22
N CYS A 689 -2.23 -4.12 -24.44
CA CYS A 689 -2.03 -3.21 -25.57
C CYS A 689 -3.35 -2.82 -26.24
N SER A 690 -4.24 -3.78 -26.55
CA SER A 690 -5.52 -3.50 -27.21
C SER A 690 -6.62 -4.47 -26.77
N PHE A 691 -7.63 -3.92 -26.11
CA PHE A 691 -8.82 -4.70 -25.76
C PHE A 691 -9.77 -4.94 -26.94
N ARG A 692 -9.85 -4.00 -27.89
CA ARG A 692 -10.67 -4.19 -29.10
C ARG A 692 -10.13 -5.33 -29.95
N GLY A 693 -8.80 -5.41 -30.10
CA GLY A 693 -8.13 -6.51 -30.78
C GLY A 693 -8.38 -7.85 -30.09
N PHE A 694 -8.36 -7.87 -28.75
CA PHE A 694 -8.74 -9.04 -27.96
C PHE A 694 -10.15 -9.54 -28.30
N TRP A 695 -11.19 -8.69 -28.22
CA TRP A 695 -12.56 -9.16 -28.51
C TRP A 695 -12.78 -9.58 -29.95
N LEU A 696 -12.24 -8.81 -30.91
CA LEU A 696 -12.37 -9.11 -32.32
C LEU A 696 -11.84 -10.51 -32.65
N THR A 697 -10.65 -10.83 -32.16
CA THR A 697 -10.02 -12.14 -32.37
C THR A 697 -10.66 -13.22 -31.51
N HIS A 698 -11.07 -12.92 -30.27
CA HIS A 698 -11.69 -13.92 -29.40
C HIS A 698 -13.06 -14.37 -29.92
N HIS A 699 -13.83 -13.51 -30.62
CA HIS A 699 -15.08 -13.88 -31.29
C HIS A 699 -14.94 -14.94 -32.39
N LEU A 700 -13.71 -15.22 -32.85
CA LEU A 700 -13.43 -16.34 -33.75
C LEU A 700 -13.74 -17.70 -33.13
N TYR A 701 -14.06 -17.79 -31.84
CA TYR A 701 -14.56 -19.03 -31.22
C TYR A 701 -15.78 -19.61 -31.95
N ILE A 702 -16.64 -18.76 -32.55
CA ILE A 702 -17.80 -19.23 -33.33
C ILE A 702 -17.33 -19.99 -34.57
N LEU A 703 -16.39 -19.39 -35.31
CA LEU A 703 -15.75 -20.02 -36.46
C LEU A 703 -14.98 -21.28 -36.05
N LEU A 704 -14.27 -21.25 -34.91
CA LEU A 704 -13.59 -22.40 -34.34
C LEU A 704 -14.55 -23.58 -34.14
N TYR A 705 -15.71 -23.38 -33.50
CA TYR A 705 -16.67 -24.46 -33.28
C TYR A 705 -17.28 -25.00 -34.57
N VAL A 706 -17.61 -24.12 -35.54
CA VAL A 706 -18.08 -24.53 -36.87
C VAL A 706 -17.03 -25.42 -37.55
N LEU A 707 -15.76 -25.00 -37.53
CA LEU A 707 -14.67 -25.77 -38.11
C LEU A 707 -14.40 -27.09 -37.36
N ILE A 708 -14.52 -27.15 -36.03
CA ILE A 708 -14.37 -28.40 -35.26
C ILE A 708 -15.48 -29.41 -35.61
N ILE A 709 -16.72 -28.94 -35.79
CA ILE A 709 -17.84 -29.81 -36.21
C ILE A 709 -17.55 -30.42 -37.59
N ILE A 710 -17.08 -29.61 -38.54
CA ILE A 710 -16.72 -30.06 -39.91
C ILE A 710 -15.46 -30.95 -39.87
N HIS A 711 -14.49 -30.66 -39.00
CA HIS A 711 -13.23 -31.39 -38.92
C HIS A 711 -13.41 -32.89 -38.66
N GLY A 712 -14.36 -33.24 -37.80
CA GLY A 712 -14.69 -34.65 -37.50
C GLY A 712 -15.75 -35.27 -38.41
N SER A 713 -16.46 -34.47 -39.23
CA SER A 713 -17.68 -34.92 -39.91
C SER A 713 -17.43 -35.98 -40.99
N PHE A 714 -16.25 -35.94 -41.63
CA PHE A 714 -15.88 -36.87 -42.69
C PHE A 714 -15.68 -38.32 -42.19
N GLY A 715 -15.62 -38.54 -40.87
CA GLY A 715 -15.58 -39.89 -40.31
C GLY A 715 -14.36 -40.72 -40.73
N LEU A 716 -13.23 -40.08 -41.07
CA LEU A 716 -12.07 -40.72 -41.70
C LEU A 716 -11.53 -41.93 -40.91
N ILE A 717 -11.42 -41.79 -39.58
CA ILE A 717 -10.89 -42.84 -38.69
C ILE A 717 -12.02 -43.43 -37.83
N GLN A 718 -12.88 -42.57 -37.29
CA GLN A 718 -13.99 -42.92 -36.42
C GLN A 718 -15.14 -41.94 -36.65
N LEU A 719 -16.35 -42.36 -36.29
CA LEU A 719 -17.53 -41.50 -36.29
C LEU A 719 -17.29 -40.24 -35.43
N PRO A 720 -17.80 -39.06 -35.85
CA PRO A 720 -17.65 -37.82 -35.10
C PRO A 720 -18.30 -37.95 -33.73
N ARG A 721 -17.55 -37.65 -32.66
CA ARG A 721 -18.07 -37.63 -31.28
C ARG A 721 -18.10 -36.24 -30.65
N PHE A 722 -17.54 -35.24 -31.33
CA PHE A 722 -17.44 -33.88 -30.79
C PHE A 722 -18.82 -33.30 -30.45
N HIS A 723 -19.81 -33.45 -31.35
CA HIS A 723 -21.14 -32.92 -31.14
C HIS A 723 -21.83 -33.47 -29.87
N ILE A 724 -21.49 -34.70 -29.46
CA ILE A 724 -22.02 -35.32 -28.23
C ILE A 724 -21.53 -34.55 -26.99
N TYR A 725 -20.24 -34.23 -26.94
CA TYR A 725 -19.67 -33.43 -25.86
C TYR A 725 -20.14 -31.97 -25.90
N PHE A 726 -20.35 -31.44 -27.10
CA PHE A 726 -20.65 -30.02 -27.34
C PHE A 726 -22.11 -29.65 -27.04
N LEU A 727 -23.07 -30.55 -27.30
CA LEU A 727 -24.50 -30.25 -27.28
C LEU A 727 -24.96 -29.62 -25.95
N VAL A 728 -24.69 -30.28 -24.82
CA VAL A 728 -25.17 -29.82 -23.50
C VAL A 728 -24.51 -28.50 -23.08
N PRO A 729 -23.17 -28.36 -23.10
CA PRO A 729 -22.52 -27.07 -22.79
C PRO A 729 -22.95 -25.92 -23.70
N ALA A 730 -23.15 -26.19 -25.01
CA ALA A 730 -23.59 -25.17 -25.95
C ALA A 730 -25.01 -24.68 -25.65
N LEU A 731 -25.96 -25.57 -25.36
CA LEU A 731 -27.33 -25.20 -24.98
C LEU A 731 -27.35 -24.36 -23.70
N ILE A 732 -26.57 -24.74 -22.69
CA ILE A 732 -26.46 -23.98 -21.43
C ILE A 732 -25.88 -22.58 -21.70
N TYR A 733 -24.82 -22.49 -22.51
CA TYR A 733 -24.18 -21.22 -22.85
C TYR A 733 -25.10 -20.29 -23.66
N VAL A 734 -25.82 -20.82 -24.65
CA VAL A 734 -26.80 -20.05 -25.42
C VAL A 734 -27.93 -19.56 -24.51
N GLY A 735 -28.47 -20.41 -23.64
CA GLY A 735 -29.46 -20.01 -22.65
C GLY A 735 -28.96 -18.89 -21.73
N ASP A 736 -27.74 -19.02 -21.20
CA ASP A 736 -27.12 -17.99 -20.35
C ASP A 736 -26.94 -16.65 -21.09
N LYS A 737 -26.57 -16.70 -22.38
CA LYS A 737 -26.46 -15.51 -23.23
C LYS A 737 -27.82 -14.86 -23.50
N LEU A 738 -28.86 -15.64 -23.76
CA LEU A 738 -30.22 -15.12 -23.92
C LEU A 738 -30.70 -14.41 -22.65
N VAL A 739 -30.47 -15.00 -21.48
CA VAL A 739 -30.77 -14.35 -20.18
C VAL A 739 -29.93 -13.09 -19.95
N SER A 740 -28.68 -13.06 -20.44
CA SER A 740 -27.84 -11.86 -20.38
C SER A 740 -28.28 -10.74 -21.32
N LEU A 741 -28.93 -11.09 -22.43
CA LEU A 741 -29.48 -10.16 -23.42
C LEU A 741 -30.86 -9.64 -23.01
N SER A 742 -31.65 -10.44 -22.30
CA SER A 742 -32.98 -10.03 -21.82
C SER A 742 -32.92 -9.00 -20.69
N ARG A 743 -31.80 -8.90 -19.96
CA ARG A 743 -31.64 -7.89 -18.90
C ARG A 743 -31.40 -6.49 -19.48
N LYS A 744 -32.15 -5.52 -18.96
CA LYS A 744 -31.99 -4.10 -19.28
C LYS A 744 -30.72 -3.56 -18.61
N LYS A 745 -29.76 -3.11 -19.41
CA LYS A 745 -28.53 -2.43 -18.96
C LYS A 745 -28.80 -0.93 -18.91
N VAL A 746 -28.53 -0.31 -17.76
CA VAL A 746 -28.84 1.10 -17.51
C VAL A 746 -27.60 1.96 -17.72
N GLU A 747 -27.70 3.04 -18.48
CA GLU A 747 -26.63 4.03 -18.63
C GLU A 747 -26.69 5.04 -17.47
N ILE A 748 -25.55 5.30 -16.84
CA ILE A 748 -25.41 6.16 -15.65
C ILE A 748 -24.24 7.13 -15.80
N SER A 749 -24.39 8.33 -15.25
CA SER A 749 -23.34 9.35 -15.17
C SER A 749 -22.57 9.28 -13.86
N VAL A 750 -21.25 9.44 -13.93
CA VAL A 750 -20.37 9.54 -12.76
C VAL A 750 -20.42 10.96 -12.21
N VAL A 751 -20.73 11.07 -10.91
CA VAL A 751 -20.84 12.32 -10.17
C VAL A 751 -19.47 12.74 -9.65
N LYS A 752 -18.72 11.80 -9.08
CA LYS A 752 -17.40 12.04 -8.48
C LYS A 752 -16.46 10.87 -8.77
N ALA A 753 -15.21 11.17 -9.06
CA ALA A 753 -14.14 10.18 -9.18
C ALA A 753 -12.93 10.62 -8.38
N GLU A 754 -12.49 9.78 -7.45
CA GLU A 754 -11.33 10.04 -6.60
C GLU A 754 -10.29 8.93 -6.75
N LEU A 755 -9.04 9.36 -6.95
CA LEU A 755 -7.88 8.46 -6.99
C LEU A 755 -7.31 8.31 -5.59
N LEU A 756 -7.77 7.28 -4.88
CA LEU A 756 -7.27 6.98 -3.54
C LEU A 756 -5.87 6.33 -3.60
N PRO A 757 -5.10 6.40 -2.49
CA PRO A 757 -3.80 5.75 -2.37
C PRO A 757 -3.84 4.24 -2.64
N SER A 758 -2.67 3.62 -2.79
CA SER A 758 -2.54 2.17 -3.04
C SER A 758 -3.24 1.64 -4.30
N GLY A 759 -3.56 2.51 -5.26
CA GLY A 759 -4.15 2.11 -6.54
C GLY A 759 -5.64 1.75 -6.45
N VAL A 760 -6.40 2.43 -5.59
CA VAL A 760 -7.87 2.28 -5.47
C VAL A 760 -8.59 3.48 -6.09
N THR A 761 -9.57 3.24 -6.95
CA THR A 761 -10.40 4.28 -7.56
C THR A 761 -11.77 4.27 -6.91
N HIS A 762 -12.16 5.37 -6.28
CA HIS A 762 -13.48 5.58 -5.73
C HIS A 762 -14.36 6.28 -6.77
N LEU A 763 -15.42 5.60 -7.21
CA LEU A 763 -16.37 6.13 -8.18
C LEU A 763 -17.74 6.27 -7.50
N GLN A 764 -18.29 7.47 -7.55
CA GLN A 764 -19.65 7.77 -7.10
C GLN A 764 -20.48 8.16 -8.31
N PHE A 765 -21.60 7.49 -8.53
CA PHE A 765 -22.46 7.69 -9.68
C PHE A 765 -23.93 7.78 -9.29
N GLN A 766 -24.71 8.40 -10.17
CA GLN A 766 -26.12 8.65 -9.92
C GLN A 766 -26.91 7.32 -9.86
N ARG A 767 -27.72 7.17 -8.81
CA ARG A 767 -28.60 6.01 -8.65
C ARG A 767 -29.73 6.08 -9.68
N PRO A 768 -29.98 5.01 -10.46
CA PRO A 768 -31.12 4.96 -11.36
C PRO A 768 -32.47 4.99 -10.61
N GLN A 769 -33.49 5.59 -11.22
CA GLN A 769 -34.86 5.55 -10.68
C GLN A 769 -35.36 4.10 -10.60
N GLY A 770 -35.84 3.70 -9.42
CA GLY A 770 -36.29 2.33 -9.14
C GLY A 770 -35.18 1.31 -8.90
N PHE A 771 -33.92 1.75 -8.72
CA PHE A 771 -32.82 0.85 -8.36
C PHE A 771 -32.85 0.55 -6.85
N GLU A 772 -33.47 -0.55 -6.46
CA GLU A 772 -33.47 -1.07 -5.10
C GLU A 772 -32.43 -2.17 -4.94
N TYR A 773 -31.64 -2.10 -3.86
CA TYR A 773 -30.63 -3.09 -3.54
C TYR A 773 -30.48 -3.25 -2.02
N LYS A 774 -29.91 -4.37 -1.60
CA LYS A 774 -29.57 -4.69 -0.21
C LYS A 774 -28.07 -4.61 0.03
N SER A 775 -27.71 -4.33 1.28
CA SER A 775 -26.31 -4.25 1.71
C SER A 775 -25.57 -5.55 1.42
N GLY A 776 -24.38 -5.42 0.83
CA GLY A 776 -23.55 -6.54 0.40
C GLY A 776 -23.81 -7.05 -1.03
N GLN A 777 -24.82 -6.55 -1.73
CA GLN A 777 -24.99 -6.85 -3.15
C GLN A 777 -23.92 -6.19 -4.03
N TRP A 778 -23.74 -6.71 -5.23
CA TRP A 778 -22.76 -6.26 -6.21
C TRP A 778 -23.41 -6.01 -7.57
N VAL A 779 -22.73 -5.22 -8.39
CA VAL A 779 -23.19 -4.81 -9.72
C VAL A 779 -22.11 -5.10 -10.74
N ARG A 780 -22.49 -5.17 -12.01
CA ARG A 780 -21.55 -5.20 -13.13
C ARG A 780 -21.53 -3.84 -13.80
N ILE A 781 -20.33 -3.33 -14.05
CA ILE A 781 -20.16 -2.09 -14.80
C ILE A 781 -19.39 -2.32 -16.09
N ALA A 782 -19.73 -1.56 -17.14
CA ALA A 782 -18.97 -1.43 -18.36
C ALA A 782 -18.72 0.05 -18.68
N CYS A 783 -17.57 0.35 -19.29
CA CYS A 783 -17.21 1.71 -19.67
C CYS A 783 -16.81 1.73 -21.15
N LEU A 784 -17.65 2.36 -21.99
CA LEU A 784 -17.44 2.40 -23.44
C LEU A 784 -16.22 3.23 -23.85
N ALA A 785 -15.81 4.19 -23.01
CA ALA A 785 -14.64 5.02 -23.27
C ALA A 785 -13.32 4.22 -23.27
N LEU A 786 -13.28 3.01 -22.71
CA LEU A 786 -12.14 2.09 -22.88
C LEU A 786 -12.10 1.41 -24.26
N GLY A 787 -13.10 1.62 -25.12
CA GLY A 787 -13.25 0.89 -26.39
C GLY A 787 -13.67 -0.57 -26.18
N THR A 788 -14.35 -0.86 -25.07
CA THR A 788 -14.78 -2.22 -24.70
C THR A 788 -16.20 -2.24 -24.15
N THR A 789 -16.92 -3.32 -24.42
CA THR A 789 -18.23 -3.62 -23.82
C THR A 789 -18.10 -4.68 -22.72
N GLU A 790 -16.95 -4.77 -22.06
CA GLU A 790 -16.70 -5.73 -20.97
C GLU A 790 -17.44 -5.28 -19.71
N TYR A 791 -18.17 -6.22 -19.11
CA TYR A 791 -18.82 -6.06 -17.81
C TYR A 791 -17.99 -6.71 -16.72
N HIS A 792 -17.59 -5.94 -15.70
CA HIS A 792 -16.80 -6.39 -14.56
C HIS A 792 -17.60 -6.24 -13.25
N PRO A 793 -17.58 -7.26 -12.36
CA PRO A 793 -18.34 -7.23 -11.11
C PRO A 793 -17.64 -6.43 -10.01
N PHE A 794 -18.38 -5.58 -9.29
CA PHE A 794 -17.91 -4.84 -8.12
C PHE A 794 -19.01 -4.73 -7.07
N THR A 795 -18.65 -4.93 -5.81
CA THR A 795 -19.55 -4.77 -4.66
C THR A 795 -19.89 -3.31 -4.43
N LEU A 796 -21.17 -3.02 -4.16
CA LEU A 796 -21.63 -1.69 -3.79
C LEU A 796 -21.10 -1.34 -2.39
N THR A 797 -20.35 -0.26 -2.28
CA THR A 797 -19.83 0.25 -0.99
C THR A 797 -20.75 1.29 -0.34
N SER A 798 -21.71 1.83 -1.10
CA SER A 798 -22.76 2.71 -0.62
C SER A 798 -23.82 1.92 0.14
N ALA A 799 -24.42 2.53 1.16
CA ALA A 799 -25.58 1.95 1.83
C ALA A 799 -26.87 2.17 1.02
N PRO A 800 -27.88 1.28 1.12
CA PRO A 800 -29.13 1.38 0.35
C PRO A 800 -29.95 2.67 0.55
N HIS A 801 -29.72 3.40 1.64
CA HIS A 801 -30.37 4.66 1.94
C HIS A 801 -29.70 5.87 1.26
N GLU A 802 -28.51 5.70 0.66
CA GLU A 802 -27.82 6.78 -0.06
C GLU A 802 -28.46 7.04 -1.44
N ASP A 803 -28.47 8.32 -1.85
CA ASP A 803 -29.01 8.75 -3.16
C ASP A 803 -28.07 8.44 -4.33
N THR A 804 -26.81 8.13 -4.03
CA THR A 804 -25.78 7.78 -5.00
C THR A 804 -25.25 6.38 -4.75
N LEU A 805 -24.75 5.74 -5.80
CA LEU A 805 -24.07 4.46 -5.70
C LEU A 805 -22.56 4.68 -5.71
N SER A 806 -21.83 3.99 -4.82
CA SER A 806 -20.37 4.07 -4.76
C SER A 806 -19.69 2.72 -4.97
N LEU A 807 -18.54 2.75 -5.64
CA LEU A 807 -17.68 1.59 -5.87
C LEU A 807 -16.22 1.92 -5.54
N HIS A 808 -15.55 1.01 -4.83
CA HIS A 808 -14.11 1.06 -4.58
C HIS A 808 -13.38 0.01 -5.43
N ILE A 809 -12.76 0.45 -6.52
CA ILE A 809 -12.18 -0.42 -7.55
C ILE A 809 -10.65 -0.49 -7.38
N ARG A 810 -10.12 -1.68 -7.10
CA ARG A 810 -8.66 -1.90 -7.05
C ARG A 810 -8.06 -2.05 -8.45
N ALA A 811 -6.90 -1.44 -8.68
CA ALA A 811 -6.08 -1.59 -9.89
C ALA A 811 -5.41 -2.98 -9.99
N ALA A 812 -6.21 -4.04 -10.09
CA ALA A 812 -5.77 -5.44 -10.13
C ALA A 812 -5.38 -5.96 -11.53
N GLY A 813 -5.79 -5.30 -12.62
CA GLY A 813 -5.53 -5.81 -13.97
C GLY A 813 -5.70 -4.77 -15.07
N PRO A 814 -5.56 -5.16 -16.34
CA PRO A 814 -5.49 -4.20 -17.45
C PRO A 814 -6.73 -3.32 -17.57
N TRP A 815 -7.92 -3.85 -17.24
CA TRP A 815 -9.18 -3.11 -17.36
C TRP A 815 -9.32 -2.08 -16.23
N THR A 816 -9.01 -2.47 -14.99
CA THR A 816 -9.09 -1.55 -13.84
C THR A 816 -7.98 -0.51 -13.82
N ILE A 817 -6.78 -0.83 -14.34
CA ILE A 817 -5.70 0.14 -14.51
C ILE A 817 -6.09 1.20 -15.54
N ARG A 818 -6.59 0.80 -16.72
CA ARG A 818 -7.07 1.76 -17.73
C ARG A 818 -8.28 2.55 -17.25
N LEU A 819 -9.17 1.94 -16.47
CA LEU A 819 -10.27 2.65 -15.82
C LEU A 819 -9.72 3.72 -14.86
N ARG A 820 -8.67 3.43 -14.09
CA ARG A 820 -8.03 4.42 -13.24
C ARG A 820 -7.40 5.56 -14.06
N GLU A 821 -6.70 5.23 -15.14
CA GLU A 821 -6.07 6.21 -16.03
C GLU A 821 -7.11 7.15 -16.66
N ILE A 822 -8.22 6.63 -17.18
CA ILE A 822 -9.24 7.44 -17.87
C ILE A 822 -10.06 8.33 -16.93
N TYR A 823 -10.15 7.95 -15.65
CA TYR A 823 -10.79 8.75 -14.59
C TYR A 823 -9.76 9.57 -13.80
N SER A 824 -8.51 9.66 -14.26
CA SER A 824 -7.55 10.60 -13.67
C SER A 824 -7.97 12.04 -13.99
N PRO A 825 -7.86 12.97 -13.03
CA PRO A 825 -8.27 14.35 -13.25
C PRO A 825 -7.45 14.94 -14.41
N PRO A 826 -8.09 15.59 -15.40
CA PRO A 826 -7.36 16.24 -16.48
C PRO A 826 -6.54 17.40 -15.93
N THR A 827 -5.32 17.56 -16.44
CA THR A 827 -4.48 18.74 -16.24
C THR A 827 -5.06 19.90 -17.05
N GLY A 828 -6.10 20.55 -16.52
CA GLY A 828 -6.68 21.76 -17.09
C GLY A 828 -8.00 22.16 -16.43
N ASP A 829 -8.20 23.47 -16.27
CA ASP A 829 -9.32 24.15 -15.57
C ASP A 829 -10.69 24.02 -16.29
N GLY A 830 -10.83 23.03 -17.17
CA GLY A 830 -12.06 22.76 -17.90
C GLY A 830 -12.98 21.83 -17.10
N CYS A 831 -14.27 22.16 -17.06
CA CYS A 831 -15.33 21.30 -16.54
C CYS A 831 -15.42 20.00 -17.38
N ALA A 832 -14.51 19.06 -17.14
CA ALA A 832 -14.42 17.83 -17.89
C ALA A 832 -15.51 16.85 -17.43
N LYS A 833 -16.43 16.52 -18.33
CA LYS A 833 -17.45 15.49 -18.09
C LYS A 833 -16.78 14.13 -18.01
N TYR A 834 -16.93 13.45 -16.88
CA TYR A 834 -16.46 12.08 -16.73
C TYR A 834 -17.13 11.14 -17.75
N PRO A 835 -16.45 10.06 -18.18
CA PRO A 835 -17.05 9.04 -19.01
C PRO A 835 -18.31 8.45 -18.38
N LYS A 836 -19.28 8.05 -19.20
CA LYS A 836 -20.48 7.37 -18.73
C LYS A 836 -20.23 5.87 -18.51
N LEU A 837 -20.97 5.28 -17.58
CA LEU A 837 -20.93 3.86 -17.25
C LEU A 837 -22.24 3.17 -17.63
N TYR A 838 -22.16 1.87 -17.89
CA TYR A 838 -23.32 0.99 -18.06
C TYR A 838 -23.39 0.04 -16.88
N LEU A 839 -24.51 0.04 -16.18
CA LEU A 839 -24.80 -0.73 -14.98
C LEU A 839 -25.72 -1.92 -15.30
N ASP A 840 -25.36 -3.10 -14.82
CA ASP A 840 -26.17 -4.33 -14.82
C ASP A 840 -26.20 -4.87 -13.39
N GLY A 841 -27.39 -5.13 -12.83
CA GLY A 841 -27.57 -5.55 -11.43
C GLY A 841 -28.80 -4.90 -10.78
N PRO A 842 -28.98 -5.10 -9.46
CA PRO A 842 -28.05 -5.75 -8.53
C PRO A 842 -28.01 -7.28 -8.63
N PHE A 843 -26.89 -7.86 -8.20
CA PHE A 843 -26.66 -9.30 -8.05
C PHE A 843 -26.26 -9.62 -6.60
N GLY A 844 -26.51 -10.83 -6.13
CA GLY A 844 -26.44 -11.19 -4.70
C GLY A 844 -27.82 -11.36 -4.10
N GLU A 845 -28.11 -12.44 -3.37
CA GLU A 845 -29.39 -12.57 -2.63
C GLU A 845 -29.50 -11.55 -1.46
N GLY A 846 -28.38 -10.94 -1.05
CA GLY A 846 -28.36 -9.92 0.00
C GLY A 846 -28.87 -10.49 1.33
N HIS A 847 -28.37 -11.69 1.69
CA HIS A 847 -28.64 -12.34 2.96
C HIS A 847 -28.29 -11.38 4.12
N GLN A 848 -29.29 -11.03 4.92
CA GLN A 848 -29.14 -10.14 6.08
C GLN A 848 -29.60 -10.84 7.36
N GLU A 849 -29.24 -12.11 7.57
CA GLU A 849 -29.69 -12.87 8.75
C GLU A 849 -29.17 -12.31 10.07
N TRP A 850 -28.17 -11.42 10.07
CA TRP A 850 -27.73 -10.74 11.30
C TRP A 850 -28.84 -9.95 11.99
N HIS A 851 -29.90 -9.53 11.28
CA HIS A 851 -31.08 -8.92 11.89
C HIS A 851 -31.92 -9.91 12.72
N LYS A 852 -31.75 -11.22 12.53
CA LYS A 852 -32.50 -12.27 13.26
C LYS A 852 -31.88 -12.58 14.63
N PHE A 853 -30.69 -12.07 14.92
CA PHE A 853 -29.95 -12.34 16.16
C PHE A 853 -29.82 -11.06 16.99
N GLU A 854 -29.98 -11.17 18.30
CA GLU A 854 -29.78 -10.04 19.22
C GLU A 854 -28.34 -9.56 19.24
N VAL A 855 -27.39 -10.50 19.13
CA VAL A 855 -25.97 -10.21 19.01
C VAL A 855 -25.42 -10.92 17.79
N SER A 856 -24.73 -10.15 16.93
CA SER A 856 -24.13 -10.65 15.70
C SER A 856 -22.64 -10.35 15.65
N VAL A 857 -21.83 -11.31 15.21
CA VAL A 857 -20.39 -11.14 14.97
C VAL A 857 -20.12 -11.22 13.47
N LEU A 858 -19.69 -10.12 12.87
CA LEU A 858 -19.35 -9.99 11.46
C LEU A 858 -17.83 -10.10 11.30
N VAL A 859 -17.34 -11.13 10.60
CA VAL A 859 -15.90 -11.38 10.40
C VAL A 859 -15.53 -11.18 8.94
N GLY A 860 -14.82 -10.09 8.65
CA GLY A 860 -14.36 -9.74 7.30
C GLY A 860 -12.89 -10.05 7.08
N GLY A 861 -12.56 -10.82 6.03
CA GLY A 861 -11.20 -11.25 5.74
C GLY A 861 -10.70 -10.84 4.35
N GLY A 862 -9.59 -10.10 4.29
CA GLY A 862 -8.94 -9.71 3.02
C GLY A 862 -9.89 -9.01 2.05
N ILE A 863 -10.03 -9.51 0.82
CA ILE A 863 -10.92 -8.91 -0.19
C ILE A 863 -12.41 -9.01 0.14
N GLY A 864 -12.80 -9.96 1.00
CA GLY A 864 -14.19 -10.16 1.43
C GLY A 864 -14.68 -9.11 2.43
N VAL A 865 -13.87 -8.08 2.73
CA VAL A 865 -14.25 -7.02 3.66
C VAL A 865 -15.11 -5.92 3.00
N THR A 866 -14.94 -5.70 1.70
CA THR A 866 -15.61 -4.62 0.94
C THR A 866 -17.13 -4.54 1.13
N PRO A 867 -17.89 -5.65 1.14
CA PRO A 867 -19.33 -5.65 1.40
C PRO A 867 -19.71 -5.09 2.78
N PHE A 868 -18.85 -5.28 3.79
CA PHE A 868 -19.15 -4.82 5.14
C PHE A 868 -19.18 -3.30 5.26
N ALA A 869 -18.54 -2.55 4.36
CA ALA A 869 -18.67 -1.09 4.33
C ALA A 869 -20.14 -0.66 4.17
N SER A 870 -20.86 -1.28 3.22
CA SER A 870 -22.29 -1.04 2.98
C SER A 870 -23.16 -1.56 4.14
N ILE A 871 -22.82 -2.74 4.67
CA ILE A 871 -23.55 -3.37 5.78
C ILE A 871 -23.48 -2.52 7.05
N LEU A 872 -22.29 -2.04 7.42
CA LEU A 872 -22.11 -1.24 8.65
C LEU A 872 -22.83 0.10 8.57
N LYS A 873 -22.75 0.79 7.43
CA LYS A 873 -23.49 2.05 7.22
C LYS A 873 -25.01 1.85 7.29
N ASP A 874 -25.53 0.81 6.63
CA ASP A 874 -26.96 0.45 6.69
C ASP A 874 -27.43 0.12 8.11
N LEU A 875 -26.59 -0.58 8.91
CA LEU A 875 -26.91 -0.94 10.29
C LEU A 875 -27.01 0.29 11.20
N VAL A 876 -26.02 1.19 11.14
CA VAL A 876 -26.02 2.42 11.94
C VAL A 876 -27.17 3.33 11.54
N PHE A 877 -27.48 3.42 10.24
CA PHE A 877 -28.63 4.18 9.76
C PHE A 877 -29.97 3.62 10.25
N LYS A 878 -30.16 2.30 10.22
CA LYS A 878 -31.40 1.69 10.75
C LYS A 878 -31.55 1.89 12.26
N SER A 879 -30.43 1.90 12.99
CA SER A 879 -30.40 2.21 14.42
C SER A 879 -30.79 3.66 14.71
N SER A 880 -30.27 4.61 13.93
CA SER A 880 -30.55 6.04 14.13
C SER A 880 -32.01 6.41 13.84
N LEU A 881 -32.69 5.66 12.96
CA LEU A 881 -34.13 5.79 12.71
C LEU A 881 -35.02 5.30 13.87
N GLY A 882 -34.45 4.77 14.96
CA GLY A 882 -35.20 4.32 16.13
C GLY A 882 -36.12 3.12 15.85
N SER A 883 -35.86 2.39 14.77
CA SER A 883 -36.60 1.16 14.46
C SER A 883 -36.36 0.13 15.56
N GLN A 884 -37.40 -0.60 15.99
CA GLN A 884 -37.25 -1.74 16.90
C GLN A 884 -36.46 -2.87 16.22
N MET A 885 -35.13 -2.75 16.20
CA MET A 885 -34.24 -3.78 15.70
C MET A 885 -34.05 -4.84 16.78
N LEU A 886 -34.20 -6.11 16.41
CA LEU A 886 -33.86 -7.22 17.29
C LEU A 886 -32.36 -7.21 17.64
N CYS A 887 -31.52 -6.78 16.71
CA CYS A 887 -30.08 -6.72 16.88
C CYS A 887 -29.69 -5.53 17.77
N LYS A 888 -29.22 -5.84 18.98
CA LYS A 888 -28.80 -4.87 20.01
C LYS A 888 -27.30 -4.57 19.97
N LYS A 889 -26.47 -5.52 19.49
CA LYS A 889 -25.01 -5.35 19.44
C LYS A 889 -24.39 -6.11 18.27
N ILE A 890 -23.46 -5.46 17.58
CA ILE A 890 -22.75 -6.00 16.42
C ILE A 890 -21.25 -5.88 16.66
N TYR A 891 -20.55 -7.00 16.58
CA TYR A 891 -19.09 -7.04 16.65
C TYR A 891 -18.52 -7.22 15.26
N PHE A 892 -17.82 -6.21 14.75
CA PHE A 892 -17.15 -6.30 13.45
C PHE A 892 -15.67 -6.60 13.64
N ILE A 893 -15.25 -7.81 13.26
CA ILE A 893 -13.87 -8.28 13.32
C ILE A 893 -13.28 -8.21 11.91
N TRP A 894 -12.46 -7.20 11.65
CA TRP A 894 -11.73 -7.06 10.40
C TRP A 894 -10.36 -7.74 10.51
N VAL A 895 -10.12 -8.79 9.71
CA VAL A 895 -8.86 -9.52 9.66
C VAL A 895 -8.18 -9.26 8.32
N THR A 896 -7.02 -8.61 8.34
CA THR A 896 -6.22 -8.36 7.14
C THR A 896 -4.74 -8.58 7.39
N ARG A 897 -3.99 -8.87 6.32
CA ARG A 897 -2.53 -8.95 6.41
C ARG A 897 -1.94 -7.56 6.59
N THR A 898 -2.25 -6.65 5.67
CA THR A 898 -1.90 -5.23 5.72
C THR A 898 -3.14 -4.42 5.33
N GLN A 899 -3.20 -3.15 5.69
CA GLN A 899 -4.28 -2.25 5.27
C GLN A 899 -4.12 -1.72 3.84
N ARG A 900 -3.04 -2.11 3.14
CA ARG A 900 -2.78 -1.69 1.77
C ARG A 900 -3.97 -2.01 0.85
N GLN A 901 -4.43 -1.03 0.07
CA GLN A 901 -5.61 -1.09 -0.83
C GLN A 901 -6.98 -1.12 -0.11
N PHE A 902 -7.01 -1.04 1.22
CA PHE A 902 -8.21 -0.97 2.06
C PHE A 902 -8.12 0.17 3.06
N GLU A 903 -7.29 1.18 2.80
CA GLU A 903 -7.14 2.37 3.64
C GLU A 903 -8.48 3.12 3.77
N TRP A 904 -9.20 3.22 2.66
CA TRP A 904 -10.54 3.80 2.57
C TRP A 904 -11.56 3.14 3.50
N LEU A 905 -11.36 1.88 3.88
CA LEU A 905 -12.28 1.22 4.82
C LEU A 905 -12.12 1.79 6.23
N ALA A 906 -10.93 2.28 6.60
CA ALA A 906 -10.74 2.97 7.87
C ALA A 906 -11.57 4.27 7.91
N ASP A 907 -11.63 5.01 6.79
CA ASP A 907 -12.47 6.20 6.68
C ASP A 907 -13.96 5.87 6.84
N ILE A 908 -14.43 4.78 6.22
CA ILE A 908 -15.82 4.33 6.38
C ILE A 908 -16.11 3.87 7.80
N ILE A 909 -15.20 3.14 8.44
CA ILE A 909 -15.37 2.69 9.84
C ILE A 909 -15.46 3.91 10.76
N ARG A 910 -14.69 4.96 10.49
CA ARG A 910 -14.76 6.21 11.25
C ARG A 910 -16.12 6.88 11.10
N GLU A 911 -16.63 7.02 9.87
CA GLU A 911 -17.98 7.54 9.61
C GLU A 911 -19.05 6.72 10.33
N VAL A 912 -18.92 5.39 10.33
CA VAL A 912 -19.83 4.48 11.05
C VAL A 912 -19.74 4.71 12.56
N GLU A 913 -18.55 4.82 13.13
CA GLU A 913 -18.38 5.11 14.56
C GLU A 913 -18.97 6.47 14.94
N GLU A 914 -18.77 7.51 14.13
CA GLU A 914 -19.27 8.86 14.42
C GLU A 914 -20.80 8.93 14.40
N ASN A 915 -21.43 8.23 13.47
CA ASN A 915 -22.88 8.15 13.36
C ASN A 915 -23.52 7.15 14.36
N ASP A 916 -22.73 6.32 15.03
CA ASP A 916 -23.22 5.34 16.00
C ASP A 916 -23.51 5.98 17.37
N CYS A 917 -24.72 6.51 17.52
CA CYS A 917 -25.18 7.10 18.78
C CYS A 917 -25.60 6.07 19.84
N GLN A 918 -25.81 4.80 19.47
CA GLN A 918 -26.33 3.76 20.37
C GLN A 918 -25.26 2.75 20.82
N ASP A 919 -23.99 2.94 20.40
CA ASP A 919 -22.93 1.94 20.55
C ASP A 919 -23.40 0.57 20.02
N LEU A 920 -24.02 0.55 18.84
CA LEU A 920 -24.48 -0.68 18.19
C LEU A 920 -23.31 -1.48 17.64
N VAL A 921 -22.29 -0.83 17.07
CA VAL A 921 -21.19 -1.45 16.34
C VAL A 921 -19.88 -1.30 17.11
N SER A 922 -19.27 -2.43 17.48
CA SER A 922 -17.92 -2.47 18.03
C SER A 922 -16.95 -3.07 17.03
N VAL A 923 -15.97 -2.29 16.57
CA VAL A 923 -15.00 -2.72 15.56
C VAL A 923 -13.68 -3.17 16.19
N HIS A 924 -13.13 -4.27 15.69
CA HIS A 924 -11.82 -4.80 16.07
C HIS A 924 -11.02 -5.12 14.81
N ILE A 925 -9.89 -4.44 14.65
CA ILE A 925 -9.02 -4.61 13.48
C ILE A 925 -7.86 -5.53 13.87
N TYR A 926 -7.62 -6.59 13.13
CA TYR A 926 -6.52 -7.53 13.34
C TYR A 926 -5.58 -7.52 12.14
N ILE A 927 -4.38 -6.97 12.35
CA ILE A 927 -3.28 -6.97 11.38
C ILE A 927 -2.43 -8.23 11.60
N THR A 928 -2.49 -9.16 10.64
CA THR A 928 -1.81 -10.46 10.74
C THR A 928 -0.45 -10.50 10.04
N GLN A 929 0.08 -9.36 9.58
CA GLN A 929 1.45 -9.30 9.04
C GLN A 929 2.46 -9.64 10.15
N LEU A 930 3.55 -10.29 9.76
CA LEU A 930 4.67 -10.54 10.66
C LEU A 930 5.46 -9.23 10.86
N ALA A 931 5.96 -8.98 12.08
CA ALA A 931 6.66 -7.73 12.41
C ALA A 931 7.86 -7.48 11.49
N GLU A 932 8.55 -8.54 11.07
CA GLU A 932 9.70 -8.51 10.16
C GLU A 932 9.34 -8.08 8.73
N LYS A 933 8.04 -7.99 8.41
CA LYS A 933 7.52 -7.64 7.07
C LYS A 933 6.51 -6.49 7.12
N PHE A 934 6.56 -5.66 8.15
CA PHE A 934 5.75 -4.46 8.20
C PHE A 934 6.13 -3.50 7.08
N ASP A 935 5.11 -2.98 6.40
CA ASP A 935 5.25 -1.79 5.56
C ASP A 935 5.26 -0.55 6.44
N LEU A 936 5.67 0.60 5.88
CA LEU A 936 5.77 1.84 6.65
C LEU A 936 4.45 2.20 7.35
N ARG A 937 3.34 2.11 6.62
CA ARG A 937 2.00 2.33 7.17
C ARG A 937 1.69 1.40 8.36
N THR A 938 1.97 0.11 8.27
CA THR A 938 1.73 -0.85 9.36
C THR A 938 2.61 -0.55 10.57
N THR A 939 3.85 -0.10 10.36
CA THR A 939 4.71 0.34 11.46
C THR A 939 4.17 1.59 12.12
N MET A 940 3.72 2.60 11.35
CA MET A 940 3.10 3.79 11.94
C MET A 940 1.82 3.44 12.70
N LEU A 941 0.97 2.56 12.17
CA LEU A 941 -0.18 2.02 12.90
C LEU A 941 0.25 1.37 14.22
N TYR A 942 1.32 0.57 14.20
CA TYR A 942 1.83 -0.10 15.38
C TYR A 942 2.32 0.89 16.45
N ILE A 943 3.06 1.90 16.02
CA ILE A 943 3.62 2.94 16.89
C ILE A 943 2.49 3.81 17.45
N CYS A 944 1.60 4.31 16.59
CA CYS A 944 0.49 5.16 16.99
C CYS A 944 -0.50 4.46 17.93
N GLU A 945 -0.66 3.13 17.81
CA GLU A 945 -1.59 2.37 18.65
C GLU A 945 -1.00 1.92 19.99
N ARG A 946 0.32 1.66 20.06
CA ARG A 946 0.96 1.11 21.28
C ARG A 946 1.94 2.04 21.98
N HIS A 947 2.61 2.91 21.23
CA HIS A 947 3.73 3.72 21.71
C HIS A 947 3.40 5.21 21.77
N PHE A 948 2.23 5.62 21.30
CA PHE A 948 1.70 6.97 21.34
C PHE A 948 0.43 7.07 22.16
N GLN A 949 0.18 8.27 22.68
CA GLN A 949 -1.05 8.58 23.40
C GLN A 949 -2.21 8.77 22.41
N LYS A 950 -3.39 8.35 22.83
CA LYS A 950 -4.64 8.57 22.08
C LYS A 950 -5.22 9.93 22.47
N VAL A 951 -5.65 10.71 21.48
CA VAL A 951 -6.36 11.96 21.71
C VAL A 951 -7.85 11.67 21.61
N LEU A 952 -8.64 12.00 22.64
CA LEU A 952 -10.08 11.68 22.72
C LEU A 952 -10.40 10.19 22.50
N ASN A 953 -9.57 9.29 23.02
CA ASN A 953 -9.63 7.84 22.78
C ASN A 953 -9.52 7.42 21.30
N ARG A 954 -9.14 8.32 20.39
CA ARG A 954 -8.90 8.05 18.97
C ARG A 954 -7.40 7.87 18.69
N SER A 955 -7.07 6.94 17.81
CA SER A 955 -5.71 6.76 17.31
C SER A 955 -5.30 7.94 16.44
N LEU A 956 -4.13 8.54 16.68
CA LEU A 956 -3.65 9.72 15.91
C LEU A 956 -3.54 9.46 14.40
N PHE A 957 -3.24 8.23 14.00
CA PHE A 957 -2.98 7.90 12.60
C PHE A 957 -4.25 7.52 11.82
N THR A 958 -5.25 6.92 12.48
CA THR A 958 -6.47 6.46 11.80
C THR A 958 -7.72 7.23 12.19
N GLY A 959 -7.70 7.95 13.30
CA GLY A 959 -8.89 8.60 13.84
C GLY A 959 -9.89 7.67 14.53
N LEU A 960 -9.62 6.37 14.56
CA LEU A 960 -10.57 5.38 15.05
C LEU A 960 -10.55 5.30 16.57
N ARG A 961 -11.74 5.17 17.18
CA ARG A 961 -11.88 4.76 18.59
C ARG A 961 -11.61 3.26 18.74
N SER A 962 -11.89 2.50 17.69
CA SER A 962 -11.64 1.07 17.64
C SER A 962 -10.17 0.70 17.73
N ILE A 963 -9.91 -0.44 18.37
CA ILE A 963 -8.56 -0.90 18.67
C ILE A 963 -8.02 -1.73 17.50
N THR A 964 -6.79 -1.42 17.11
CA THR A 964 -6.03 -2.23 16.15
C THR A 964 -5.09 -3.19 16.87
N HIS A 965 -5.29 -4.48 16.66
CA HIS A 965 -4.51 -5.56 17.23
C HIS A 965 -3.52 -6.13 16.20
N PHE A 966 -2.33 -6.54 16.68
CA PHE A 966 -1.27 -7.10 15.83
C PHE A 966 -1.07 -8.59 16.17
N GLY A 967 -1.43 -9.45 15.22
CA GLY A 967 -1.42 -10.91 15.36
C GLY A 967 -2.74 -11.55 14.94
N ARG A 968 -2.89 -12.85 15.24
CA ARG A 968 -4.10 -13.59 14.87
C ARG A 968 -5.23 -13.35 15.87
N PRO A 969 -6.49 -13.24 15.42
CA PRO A 969 -7.64 -13.07 16.30
C PRO A 969 -7.87 -14.32 17.17
N PRO A 970 -8.07 -14.16 18.49
CA PRO A 970 -8.28 -15.28 19.41
C PRO A 970 -9.76 -15.72 19.42
N PHE A 971 -10.30 -16.21 18.29
CA PHE A 971 -11.74 -16.48 18.13
C PHE A 971 -12.38 -17.27 19.29
N GLU A 972 -11.71 -18.32 19.79
CA GLU A 972 -12.23 -19.12 20.92
C GLU A 972 -12.37 -18.31 22.21
N ARG A 973 -11.31 -17.58 22.61
CA ARG A 973 -11.34 -16.77 23.83
C ARG A 973 -12.29 -15.58 23.68
N PHE A 974 -12.36 -15.00 22.48
CA PHE A 974 -13.30 -13.94 22.14
C PHE A 974 -14.75 -14.42 22.33
N PHE A 975 -15.13 -15.54 21.71
CA PHE A 975 -16.49 -16.09 21.85
C PHE A 975 -16.82 -16.48 23.29
N LYS A 976 -15.88 -17.05 24.05
CA LYS A 976 -16.06 -17.31 25.47
C LYS A 976 -16.35 -16.02 26.26
N SER A 977 -15.55 -14.97 26.06
CA SER A 977 -15.77 -13.69 26.72
C SER A 977 -17.09 -13.02 26.29
N LEU A 978 -17.55 -13.28 25.07
CA LEU A 978 -18.82 -12.74 24.57
C LEU A 978 -20.02 -13.35 25.30
N GLN A 979 -19.95 -14.63 25.69
CA GLN A 979 -20.95 -15.25 26.57
C GLN A 979 -20.97 -14.61 27.97
N GLU A 980 -19.82 -14.22 28.50
CA GLU A 980 -19.71 -13.56 29.81
C GLU A 980 -20.26 -12.13 29.76
N VAL A 981 -20.03 -11.39 28.67
CA VAL A 981 -20.54 -10.03 28.45
C VAL A 981 -22.05 -10.02 28.22
N HIS A 982 -22.58 -11.01 27.49
CA HIS A 982 -24.00 -11.12 27.12
C HIS A 982 -24.64 -12.40 27.70
N PRO A 983 -24.78 -12.53 29.03
CA PRO A 983 -25.25 -13.77 29.66
C PRO A 983 -26.72 -14.08 29.38
N GLN A 984 -27.51 -13.09 28.97
CA GLN A 984 -28.95 -13.22 28.70
C GLN A 984 -29.25 -13.70 27.28
N VAL A 985 -28.25 -13.79 26.39
CA VAL A 985 -28.45 -14.07 24.97
C VAL A 985 -28.32 -15.56 24.70
N PRO A 986 -29.40 -16.27 24.31
CA PRO A 986 -29.35 -17.71 24.11
C PRO A 986 -28.70 -18.11 22.78
N LYS A 987 -28.77 -17.23 21.76
CA LYS A 987 -28.28 -17.48 20.40
C LYS A 987 -27.52 -16.28 19.87
N ILE A 988 -26.31 -16.51 19.37
CA ILE A 988 -25.43 -15.50 18.77
C ILE A 988 -25.15 -15.89 17.32
N GLY A 989 -25.37 -14.95 16.39
CA GLY A 989 -25.08 -15.16 14.97
C GLY A 989 -23.63 -14.82 14.66
N VAL A 990 -22.91 -15.68 13.94
CA VAL A 990 -21.52 -15.42 13.50
C VAL A 990 -21.46 -15.55 11.99
N PHE A 991 -21.12 -14.46 11.31
CA PHE A 991 -21.08 -14.36 9.85
C PHE A 991 -19.65 -14.16 9.40
N SER A 992 -19.10 -15.07 8.60
CA SER A 992 -17.72 -14.92 8.13
C SER A 992 -17.62 -14.89 6.61
N CYS A 993 -16.99 -13.83 6.09
CA CYS A 993 -16.69 -13.65 4.67
C CYS A 993 -15.20 -13.37 4.49
N GLY A 994 -14.49 -14.25 3.80
CA GLY A 994 -13.04 -14.14 3.62
C GLY A 994 -12.37 -15.46 3.21
N PRO A 995 -11.04 -15.58 3.40
CA PRO A 995 -10.29 -16.76 3.01
C PRO A 995 -10.81 -18.05 3.68
N PRO A 996 -10.90 -19.19 2.96
CA PRO A 996 -11.43 -20.44 3.51
C PRO A 996 -10.74 -20.93 4.79
N GLY A 997 -9.42 -20.69 4.94
CA GLY A 997 -8.71 -21.03 6.17
C GLY A 997 -9.16 -20.20 7.39
N MET A 998 -9.52 -18.93 7.19
CA MET A 998 -10.03 -18.06 8.25
C MET A 998 -11.45 -18.45 8.65
N THR A 999 -12.35 -18.59 7.67
CA THR A 999 -13.75 -18.94 7.93
C THR A 999 -13.89 -20.30 8.61
N LYS A 1000 -13.05 -21.28 8.24
CA LYS A 1000 -12.95 -22.57 8.94
C LYS A 1000 -12.47 -22.44 10.39
N ASN A 1001 -11.55 -21.53 10.69
CA ASN A 1001 -11.11 -21.30 12.07
C ASN A 1001 -12.22 -20.67 12.92
N VAL A 1002 -13.02 -19.77 12.34
CA VAL A 1002 -14.21 -19.20 12.97
C VAL A 1002 -15.24 -20.29 13.25
N GLU A 1003 -15.56 -21.13 12.26
CA GLU A 1003 -16.48 -22.25 12.42
C GLU A 1003 -16.01 -23.21 13.52
N LYS A 1004 -14.72 -23.58 13.49
CA LYS A 1004 -14.13 -24.48 14.49
C LYS A 1004 -14.22 -23.89 15.90
N ALA A 1005 -14.00 -22.59 16.05
CA ALA A 1005 -14.15 -21.92 17.34
C ALA A 1005 -15.63 -21.92 17.80
N CYS A 1006 -16.58 -21.66 16.90
CA CYS A 1006 -18.02 -21.75 17.22
C CYS A 1006 -18.39 -23.17 17.66
N GLN A 1007 -17.95 -24.20 16.93
CA GLN A 1007 -18.20 -25.61 17.28
C GLN A 1007 -17.60 -26.00 18.63
N LEU A 1008 -16.43 -25.45 18.99
CA LEU A 1008 -15.79 -25.72 20.27
C LEU A 1008 -16.56 -25.10 21.44
N ILE A 1009 -17.01 -23.85 21.28
CA ILE A 1009 -17.82 -23.16 22.29
C ILE A 1009 -19.22 -23.77 22.41
N ASN A 1010 -19.82 -24.21 21.30
CA ASN A 1010 -21.12 -24.90 21.30
C ASN A 1010 -21.10 -26.26 22.01
N ARG A 1011 -19.94 -26.82 22.36
CA ARG A 1011 -19.85 -28.00 23.23
C ARG A 1011 -20.11 -27.66 24.70
N GLN A 1012 -20.14 -26.37 25.05
CA GLN A 1012 -20.45 -25.86 26.37
C GLN A 1012 -21.92 -25.41 26.35
N ASP A 1013 -22.76 -25.92 27.27
CA ASP A 1013 -24.23 -25.77 27.23
C ASP A 1013 -24.75 -24.37 27.67
N GLN A 1014 -24.02 -23.28 27.40
CA GLN A 1014 -24.41 -21.93 27.82
C GLN A 1014 -25.20 -21.17 26.74
N ALA A 1015 -24.51 -20.68 25.71
CA ALA A 1015 -25.11 -19.96 24.59
C ALA A 1015 -24.70 -20.58 23.26
N HIS A 1016 -25.64 -20.65 22.31
CA HIS A 1016 -25.45 -21.32 21.03
C HIS A 1016 -24.99 -20.34 19.94
N PHE A 1017 -23.80 -20.57 19.38
CA PHE A 1017 -23.24 -19.81 18.26
C PHE A 1017 -23.63 -20.44 16.93
N VAL A 1018 -24.40 -19.72 16.12
CA VAL A 1018 -24.79 -20.16 14.78
C VAL A 1018 -23.85 -19.55 13.75
N HIS A 1019 -23.01 -20.39 13.12
CA HIS A 1019 -22.05 -19.93 12.13
C HIS A 1019 -22.62 -19.97 10.70
N HIS A 1020 -22.50 -18.85 10.01
CA HIS A 1020 -22.90 -18.64 8.63
C HIS A 1020 -21.68 -18.33 7.75
N TYR A 1021 -21.63 -19.00 6.59
CA TYR A 1021 -20.62 -18.78 5.56
C TYR A 1021 -21.15 -17.77 4.56
N GLU A 1022 -20.70 -16.51 4.66
CA GLU A 1022 -21.15 -15.44 3.78
C GLU A 1022 -20.19 -15.26 2.59
N ASN A 1023 -20.76 -15.07 1.40
CA ASN A 1023 -20.01 -14.77 0.18
C ASN A 1023 -20.71 -13.71 -0.66
N PHE A 1024 -20.74 -12.50 -0.11
CA PHE A 1024 -21.26 -11.29 -0.75
C PHE A 1024 -20.59 -11.01 -2.09
#